data_AF-A0A1U7LJ24-F1
#
_entry.id   AF-A0A1U7LJ24-F1
#
_cell.length_a   1.000
_cell.length_b   1.000
_cell.length_c   1.000
_cell.angle_alpha   90.00
_cell.angle_beta   90.00
_cell.angle_gamma   90.00
#
_symmetry.space_group_name_H-M   'P 1'
#
loop_
_entity.id
_entity.type
_entity.pdbx_description
1 polymer ?
#
loop_
_entity_poly.entity_id
_entity_poly.type
_entity_poly.pdbx_seq_one_letter_code
_entity_poly.pdbx_strand_id
1 'polypeptide(L)'
;MSTDIEATDSDTEQHHESSPLLPQSSPQAPAPALHWNSLAAAAVLLVLAILLMVGFVAPVVAHIYASEALDLDICNVAVKSINEHGIVLAIRSRIYVDTAKVHSTLIRVLGSLATATFVRSASIKPTTLSVHLHTNDSFLGSVTVPALSLKTKNRYEQFIQFESVVSLGDGHSTRSLAIDVLEGRTKKLDVDIFADVHIKAGILPYRRFALSNHFVTRNSNLPRIPEHHVERISITDSSKHAGEIEFAAWASIENPLPLTIAVPLLTFNTLIPECDPDKTIKVANAFIHPLQVSSESKVHLKIQGQINDLPEVLTFPCKGTGISPIDHYLSSYLSGESISWLVQLEKNGDLPLWLNTILQDLVVPIPIPGKKMEDLIHSISLTGVKIRLPSLTLPGDAQPPLLSGVVEAIINTPEGVNLALDIDRVRPDVLLYDQQTAFARISCEEWSHATMKPGKRGYRRLVADMSDIPIEILDKPTFERFLRRILFEPTDRFETFIQGTADVHIVTGLADFLVRKIPFQGMAGIKGFASFFRDLDAGVKSLRIVDSSGDSLAIDALVAIKNPTDYSFSISYLDVHFVTKGAVIGNGTLMDVEVRPGRNVYSVKAQWAPHAHGGPDAVHKSLELLSSYISGHNESIALRFHRDSIPLMPNLSNAISSYEISVPMPKLLNQDEPFVDSATFHLLTSSATFGFHNPFQTTPIMIKEIDGTAYYNGSITGTMQYDLPFAIDPGTISESPKLPVKWASDSIGYRAIRDALGGTLKLDGQAVVNISIGKFSLQLNITAASIDSHIRIF
;
A
#
# COMPACT_ATOMS: atom_id res chain seq x y z
N MET A 1 -23.27 17.11 43.74
CA MET A 1 -22.18 16.79 44.69
C MET A 1 -21.30 18.02 44.69
N SER A 2 -21.59 19.08 45.47
CA SER A 2 -22.20 19.14 46.83
C SER A 2 -21.23 18.56 47.88
N THR A 3 -20.93 19.23 49.00
CA THR A 3 -21.54 20.42 49.63
C THR A 3 -20.52 21.42 50.19
N ASP A 4 -20.98 22.65 50.46
CA ASP A 4 -20.38 23.67 51.34
C ASP A 4 -20.48 23.28 52.84
N ILE A 5 -20.39 24.30 53.73
CA ILE A 5 -20.66 24.34 55.19
C ILE A 5 -19.45 24.01 56.10
N GLU A 6 -19.17 24.69 57.23
CA GLU A 6 -19.44 26.07 57.73
C GLU A 6 -18.54 26.31 58.99
N ALA A 7 -18.68 27.42 59.71
CA ALA A 7 -17.82 27.81 60.85
C ALA A 7 -18.40 27.49 62.25
N THR A 8 -17.49 27.32 63.23
CA THR A 8 -17.66 27.46 64.70
C THR A 8 -16.25 27.27 65.30
N ASP A 9 -15.67 28.07 66.20
CA ASP A 9 -16.13 29.06 67.19
C ASP A 9 -16.69 28.48 68.52
N SER A 10 -16.53 29.23 69.62
CA SER A 10 -16.68 28.85 71.06
C SER A 10 -15.57 27.94 71.66
N ASP A 11 -15.12 28.08 72.93
CA ASP A 11 -15.31 29.17 73.90
C ASP A 11 -14.26 29.20 75.05
N THR A 12 -14.28 30.32 75.80
CA THR A 12 -13.93 30.70 77.21
C THR A 12 -13.43 29.64 78.23
N GLU A 13 -12.70 29.96 79.32
CA GLU A 13 -13.16 30.49 80.66
C GLU A 13 -11.98 30.31 81.70
N GLN A 14 -11.64 31.05 82.78
CA GLN A 14 -11.75 32.46 83.28
C GLN A 14 -10.68 32.71 84.40
N HIS A 15 -10.21 33.97 84.58
CA HIS A 15 -9.73 34.64 85.83
C HIS A 15 -8.59 34.02 86.71
N HIS A 16 -7.96 34.68 87.71
CA HIS A 16 -8.01 36.03 88.32
C HIS A 16 -6.59 36.69 88.27
N GLU A 17 -6.36 38.02 88.21
CA GLU A 17 -6.55 39.08 89.24
C GLU A 17 -5.66 38.92 90.52
N SER A 18 -5.13 39.97 91.17
CA SER A 18 -5.38 41.43 91.06
C SER A 18 -4.26 42.35 91.63
N SER A 19 -4.22 43.60 91.12
CA SER A 19 -3.93 44.90 91.79
C SER A 19 -2.59 45.27 92.51
N PRO A 20 -2.28 46.59 92.71
CA PRO A 20 -0.90 47.07 92.98
C PRO A 20 -0.74 48.17 94.09
N LEU A 21 0.50 48.71 94.21
CA LEU A 21 0.96 50.02 94.77
C LEU A 21 1.38 50.19 96.27
N LEU A 22 2.71 50.24 96.48
CA LEU A 22 3.49 51.22 97.30
C LEU A 22 3.31 51.26 98.86
N PRO A 23 4.12 52.01 99.66
CA PRO A 23 5.36 52.81 99.39
C PRO A 23 6.59 52.62 100.35
N GLN A 24 7.77 53.06 99.88
CA GLN A 24 8.88 53.81 100.55
C GLN A 24 9.80 53.26 101.70
N SER A 25 11.12 53.52 101.47
CA SER A 25 12.23 53.89 102.41
C SER A 25 12.81 52.95 103.50
N SER A 26 13.82 52.16 103.11
CA SER A 26 15.20 52.06 103.66
C SER A 26 15.48 52.08 105.19
N PRO A 27 16.34 51.14 105.68
CA PRO A 27 17.74 51.52 105.96
C PRO A 27 18.80 50.51 105.43
N GLN A 28 20.09 50.75 105.72
CA GLN A 28 21.26 50.04 105.17
C GLN A 28 21.62 48.72 105.88
N ALA A 29 22.20 47.78 105.13
CA ALA A 29 23.04 46.67 105.61
C ALA A 29 24.17 46.41 104.57
N PRO A 30 25.32 45.80 104.95
CA PRO A 30 26.57 45.99 104.21
C PRO A 30 26.74 45.10 102.96
N ALA A 31 27.56 45.58 102.02
CA ALA A 31 27.96 44.84 100.83
C ALA A 31 28.95 43.70 101.17
N PRO A 32 28.84 42.51 100.54
CA PRO A 32 29.85 41.46 100.66
C PRO A 32 31.13 41.86 99.93
N ALA A 33 32.29 41.63 100.57
CA ALA A 33 33.58 41.96 99.97
C ALA A 33 33.86 41.07 98.74
N LEU A 34 34.11 41.71 97.59
CA LEU A 34 34.36 41.01 96.33
C LEU A 34 35.79 40.47 96.29
N HIS A 35 35.99 39.26 96.82
CA HIS A 35 37.30 38.60 96.89
C HIS A 35 37.91 38.42 95.49
N TRP A 36 38.97 39.18 95.19
CA TRP A 36 39.66 39.18 93.88
C TRP A 36 40.04 37.79 93.36
N ASN A 37 40.33 36.85 94.25
CA ASN A 37 40.70 35.48 93.88
C ASN A 37 39.56 34.71 93.18
N SER A 38 38.28 35.00 93.46
CA SER A 38 37.16 34.36 92.75
C SER A 38 36.97 34.95 91.35
N LEU A 39 37.17 36.26 91.17
CA LEU A 39 37.21 36.91 89.86
C LEU A 39 38.39 36.41 89.02
N ALA A 40 39.58 36.29 89.62
CA ALA A 40 40.75 35.74 88.94
C ALA A 40 40.56 34.27 88.56
N ALA A 41 40.03 33.44 89.46
CA ALA A 41 39.71 32.04 89.15
C ALA A 41 38.63 31.91 88.08
N ALA A 42 37.58 32.73 88.13
CA ALA A 42 36.53 32.77 87.12
C ALA A 42 37.06 33.26 85.75
N ALA A 43 37.97 34.24 85.73
CA ALA A 43 38.61 34.71 84.50
C ALA A 43 39.56 33.66 83.92
N VAL A 44 40.33 32.96 84.74
CA VAL A 44 41.18 31.84 84.30
C VAL A 44 40.34 30.65 83.81
N LEU A 45 39.24 30.31 84.49
CA LEU A 45 38.29 29.29 84.03
C LEU A 45 37.58 29.71 82.74
N LEU A 46 37.24 30.99 82.57
CA LEU A 46 36.66 31.53 81.34
C LEU A 46 37.68 31.45 80.18
N VAL A 47 38.93 31.85 80.40
CA VAL A 47 40.01 31.74 79.41
C VAL A 47 40.31 30.27 79.08
N LEU A 48 40.34 29.38 80.07
CA LEU A 48 40.54 27.95 79.86
C LEU A 48 39.35 27.32 79.10
N ALA A 49 38.12 27.70 79.44
CA ALA A 49 36.92 27.26 78.73
C ALA A 49 36.89 27.80 77.29
N ILE A 50 37.31 29.04 77.05
CA ILE A 50 37.49 29.61 75.71
C ILE A 50 38.58 28.84 74.95
N LEU A 51 39.72 28.53 75.57
CA LEU A 51 40.80 27.75 74.93
C LEU A 51 40.37 26.31 74.63
N LEU A 52 39.60 25.67 75.50
CA LEU A 52 39.02 24.34 75.26
C LEU A 52 37.93 24.38 74.17
N MET A 53 37.08 25.41 74.16
CA MET A 53 36.06 25.60 73.14
C MET A 53 36.71 25.88 71.78
N VAL A 54 37.73 26.74 71.70
CA VAL A 54 38.52 26.99 70.47
C VAL A 54 39.36 25.78 70.06
N GLY A 55 39.86 24.99 71.00
CA GLY A 55 40.72 23.83 70.74
C GLY A 55 39.99 22.53 70.36
N PHE A 56 38.79 22.30 70.89
CA PHE A 56 38.03 21.05 70.69
C PHE A 56 36.66 21.26 70.03
N VAL A 57 35.89 22.28 70.44
CA VAL A 57 34.51 22.48 69.94
C VAL A 57 34.50 23.22 68.60
N ALA A 58 35.24 24.32 68.48
CA ALA A 58 35.30 25.14 67.28
C ALA A 58 35.81 24.39 66.04
N PRO A 59 36.79 23.46 66.09
CA PRO A 59 37.18 22.66 64.93
C PRO A 59 36.06 21.72 64.46
N VAL A 60 35.28 21.15 65.40
CA VAL A 60 34.14 20.28 65.07
C VAL A 60 32.98 21.09 64.50
N VAL A 61 32.62 22.21 65.15
CA VAL A 61 31.57 23.12 64.68
C VAL A 61 31.93 23.72 63.32
N ALA A 62 33.19 24.13 63.10
CA ALA A 62 33.66 24.64 61.82
C ALA A 62 33.68 23.56 60.73
N HIS A 63 33.94 22.29 61.07
CA HIS A 63 33.86 21.19 60.11
C HIS A 63 32.41 20.97 59.64
N ILE A 64 31.46 20.84 60.57
CA ILE A 64 30.02 20.65 60.28
C ILE A 64 29.47 21.85 59.49
N TYR A 65 29.77 23.07 59.94
CA TYR A 65 29.41 24.30 59.25
C TYR A 65 29.99 24.36 57.82
N ALA A 66 31.23 23.93 57.61
CA ALA A 66 31.85 23.93 56.28
C ALA A 66 31.26 22.84 55.35
N SER A 67 30.85 21.69 55.88
CA SER A 67 30.17 20.65 55.09
C SER A 67 28.70 20.99 54.78
N GLU A 68 27.99 21.69 55.67
CA GLU A 68 26.60 22.10 55.43
C GLU A 68 26.48 23.37 54.58
N ALA A 69 27.44 24.30 54.65
CA ALA A 69 27.35 25.62 54.00
C ALA A 69 28.03 25.71 52.61
N LEU A 70 28.88 24.75 52.22
CA LEU A 70 29.58 24.80 50.93
C LEU A 70 28.68 24.31 49.79
N ASP A 71 28.49 25.15 48.77
CA ASP A 71 27.79 24.79 47.54
C ASP A 71 28.76 24.79 46.35
N LEU A 72 28.65 23.78 45.50
CA LEU A 72 29.50 23.59 44.32
C LEU A 72 28.61 23.27 43.11
N ASP A 73 28.59 24.21 42.17
CA ASP A 73 27.82 24.18 40.93
C ASP A 73 28.79 24.03 39.75
N ILE A 74 28.56 23.05 38.86
CA ILE A 74 29.46 22.69 37.76
C ILE A 74 28.93 23.31 36.46
N CYS A 75 29.55 24.41 36.03
CA CYS A 75 29.02 25.21 34.92
C CYS A 75 29.45 24.72 33.53
N ASN A 76 30.59 24.02 33.42
CA ASN A 76 31.04 23.30 32.21
C ASN A 76 32.23 22.39 32.56
N VAL A 77 32.29 21.21 31.94
CA VAL A 77 33.44 20.30 31.94
C VAL A 77 33.90 20.14 30.48
N ALA A 78 35.08 20.65 30.14
CA ALA A 78 35.64 20.51 28.79
C ALA A 78 36.69 19.39 28.74
N VAL A 79 36.54 18.43 27.83
CA VAL A 79 37.56 17.41 27.56
C VAL A 79 38.71 18.06 26.79
N LYS A 80 39.88 18.16 27.42
CA LYS A 80 41.10 18.67 26.78
C LYS A 80 41.79 17.62 25.91
N SER A 81 41.85 16.39 26.40
CA SER A 81 42.44 15.26 25.68
C SER A 81 41.99 13.94 26.29
N ILE A 82 42.04 12.88 25.49
CA ILE A 82 41.84 11.49 25.90
C ILE A 82 43.13 10.76 25.50
N ASN A 83 43.73 9.99 26.42
CA ASN A 83 44.96 9.25 26.16
C ASN A 83 45.01 7.96 27.01
N GLU A 84 46.07 7.17 26.90
CA GLU A 84 46.19 5.88 27.61
C GLU A 84 46.18 5.99 29.15
N HIS A 85 46.51 7.16 29.71
CA HIS A 85 46.42 7.41 31.16
C HIS A 85 45.03 7.92 31.59
N GLY A 86 44.07 8.03 30.66
CA GLY A 86 42.69 8.46 30.93
C GLY A 86 42.28 9.76 30.25
N ILE A 87 41.28 10.42 30.82
CA ILE A 87 40.62 11.63 30.29
C ILE A 87 41.12 12.86 31.06
N VAL A 88 41.58 13.88 30.34
CA VAL A 88 41.96 15.18 30.93
C VAL A 88 40.78 16.15 30.81
N LEU A 89 40.20 16.52 31.95
CA LEU A 89 39.04 17.40 32.06
C LEU A 89 39.46 18.79 32.57
N ALA A 90 39.09 19.84 31.86
CA ALA A 90 39.12 21.22 32.34
C ALA A 90 37.73 21.56 32.93
N ILE A 91 37.63 21.53 34.26
CA ILE A 91 36.39 21.76 35.00
C ILE A 91 36.29 23.25 35.33
N ARG A 92 35.14 23.86 35.02
CA ARG A 92 34.76 25.21 35.44
C ARG A 92 33.53 25.14 36.34
N SER A 93 33.69 25.61 37.58
CA SER A 93 32.66 25.56 38.62
C SER A 93 32.44 26.94 39.24
N ARG A 94 31.19 27.23 39.64
CA ARG A 94 30.81 28.29 40.58
C ARG A 94 30.79 27.67 41.97
N ILE A 95 31.55 28.26 42.90
CA ILE A 95 31.55 27.86 44.32
C ILE A 95 31.13 29.06 45.16
N TYR A 96 30.25 28.82 46.13
CA TYR A 96 29.91 29.81 47.15
C TYR A 96 29.65 29.11 48.49
N VAL A 97 29.71 29.89 49.58
CA VAL A 97 29.29 29.44 50.91
C VAL A 97 27.92 30.07 51.19
N ASP A 98 26.85 29.29 51.34
CA ASP A 98 25.55 29.80 51.79
C ASP A 98 25.21 29.31 53.18
N THR A 99 25.31 30.22 54.16
CA THR A 99 24.96 29.94 55.56
C THR A 99 23.51 29.53 55.78
N ALA A 100 22.61 29.77 54.83
CA ALA A 100 21.20 29.39 54.99
C ALA A 100 21.00 27.85 54.99
N LYS A 101 21.90 27.08 54.37
CA LYS A 101 21.84 25.61 54.35
C LYS A 101 22.20 24.96 55.69
N VAL A 102 22.86 25.68 56.59
CA VAL A 102 23.26 25.17 57.92
C VAL A 102 22.03 24.98 58.81
N HIS A 103 21.72 23.73 59.15
CA HIS A 103 20.47 23.33 59.79
C HIS A 103 20.34 23.84 61.23
N SER A 104 21.42 23.79 62.01
CA SER A 104 21.41 24.24 63.41
C SER A 104 21.73 25.72 63.52
N THR A 105 20.81 26.52 64.07
CA THR A 105 21.01 27.95 64.35
C THR A 105 22.26 28.22 65.18
N LEU A 106 22.60 27.35 66.13
CA LEU A 106 23.77 27.49 66.99
C LEU A 106 25.08 27.19 66.24
N ILE A 107 25.10 26.17 65.36
CA ILE A 107 26.23 25.88 64.47
C ILE A 107 26.38 26.99 63.43
N ARG A 108 25.28 27.54 62.90
CA ARG A 108 25.27 28.66 61.96
C ARG A 108 25.86 29.94 62.56
N VAL A 109 25.51 30.28 63.80
CA VAL A 109 26.05 31.47 64.50
C VAL A 109 27.51 31.25 64.92
N LEU A 110 27.84 30.15 65.60
CA LEU A 110 29.22 29.90 66.04
C LEU A 110 30.17 29.65 64.86
N GLY A 111 29.74 28.92 63.84
CA GLY A 111 30.51 28.64 62.63
C GLY A 111 30.74 29.87 61.76
N SER A 112 29.76 30.77 61.65
CA SER A 112 29.97 32.05 60.93
C SER A 112 30.90 33.00 61.67
N LEU A 113 30.81 33.08 63.01
CA LEU A 113 31.78 33.82 63.83
C LEU A 113 33.19 33.23 63.71
N ALA A 114 33.34 31.90 63.82
CA ALA A 114 34.63 31.21 63.77
C ALA A 114 35.29 31.29 62.38
N THR A 115 34.52 31.16 61.30
CA THR A 115 35.05 31.30 59.94
C THR A 115 35.39 32.76 59.60
N ALA A 116 34.55 33.73 59.95
CA ALA A 116 34.84 35.15 59.72
C ALA A 116 36.12 35.64 60.45
N THR A 117 36.43 35.07 61.62
CA THR A 117 37.60 35.44 62.43
C THR A 117 38.86 34.63 62.08
N PHE A 118 38.80 33.30 62.06
CA PHE A 118 39.99 32.43 61.97
C PHE A 118 40.22 31.80 60.59
N VAL A 119 39.18 31.63 59.77
CA VAL A 119 39.25 30.89 58.49
C VAL A 119 38.78 31.79 57.34
N ARG A 120 39.64 32.71 56.90
CA ARG A 120 39.40 33.59 55.72
C ARG A 120 39.57 32.92 54.36
N SER A 121 40.24 31.76 54.34
CA SER A 121 40.39 30.91 53.16
C SER A 121 40.64 29.47 53.57
N ALA A 122 40.21 28.53 52.75
CA ALA A 122 40.54 27.11 52.86
C ALA A 122 41.34 26.69 51.62
N SER A 123 42.37 25.86 51.80
CA SER A 123 43.16 25.33 50.69
C SER A 123 43.40 23.83 50.84
N ILE A 124 43.38 23.13 49.72
CA ILE A 124 43.52 21.68 49.62
C ILE A 124 44.76 21.38 48.78
N LYS A 125 45.57 20.38 49.15
CA LYS A 125 46.68 19.91 48.31
C LYS A 125 46.17 19.03 47.15
N PRO A 126 46.99 18.77 46.11
CA PRO A 126 46.65 17.77 45.12
C PRO A 126 46.34 16.43 45.80
N THR A 127 45.17 15.87 45.49
CA THR A 127 44.61 14.69 46.14
C THR A 127 43.98 13.79 45.07
N THR A 128 44.25 12.49 45.13
CA THR A 128 43.59 11.51 44.27
C THR A 128 42.42 10.89 45.01
N LEU A 129 41.25 10.86 44.38
CA LEU A 129 40.09 10.08 44.79
C LEU A 129 40.18 8.71 44.11
N SER A 130 40.05 7.60 44.83
CA SER A 130 39.81 6.27 44.24
C SER A 130 38.34 5.88 44.37
N VAL A 131 37.82 5.22 43.34
CA VAL A 131 36.39 4.95 43.16
C VAL A 131 36.20 3.43 43.03
N HIS A 132 35.39 2.84 43.90
CA HIS A 132 35.22 1.39 44.05
C HIS A 132 33.75 0.99 44.01
N LEU A 133 33.43 -0.18 43.48
CA LEU A 133 32.06 -0.70 43.43
C LEU A 133 31.68 -1.34 44.79
N HIS A 134 30.65 -0.81 45.45
CA HIS A 134 30.28 -1.20 46.81
C HIS A 134 29.96 -2.71 46.96
N THR A 135 29.50 -3.36 45.89
CA THR A 135 29.06 -4.77 45.94
C THR A 135 30.19 -5.80 45.97
N ASN A 136 31.42 -5.43 45.55
CA ASN A 136 32.54 -6.38 45.44
C ASN A 136 33.94 -5.74 45.54
N ASP A 137 34.03 -4.48 45.98
CA ASP A 137 35.28 -3.68 46.10
C ASP A 137 36.12 -3.59 44.80
N SER A 138 35.50 -3.77 43.62
CA SER A 138 36.20 -3.62 42.35
C SER A 138 36.55 -2.15 42.11
N PHE A 139 37.83 -1.85 41.94
CA PHE A 139 38.32 -0.54 41.53
C PHE A 139 37.75 -0.15 40.15
N LEU A 140 36.97 0.93 40.12
CA LEU A 140 36.34 1.48 38.92
C LEU A 140 37.21 2.56 38.25
N GLY A 141 38.02 3.27 39.02
CA GLY A 141 38.90 4.32 38.52
C GLY A 141 39.38 5.28 39.60
N SER A 142 40.09 6.33 39.18
CA SER A 142 40.55 7.41 40.05
C SER A 142 40.41 8.79 39.40
N VAL A 143 40.23 9.81 40.25
CA VAL A 143 40.06 11.21 39.86
C VAL A 143 41.08 12.07 40.59
N THR A 144 41.92 12.79 39.86
CA THR A 144 42.94 13.67 40.44
C THR A 144 42.41 15.10 40.61
N VAL A 145 42.30 15.55 41.85
CA VAL A 145 41.93 16.94 42.18
C VAL A 145 43.21 17.74 42.45
N PRO A 146 43.48 18.86 41.76
CA PRO A 146 44.68 19.66 41.95
C PRO A 146 44.61 20.51 43.23
N ALA A 147 45.62 21.35 43.46
CA ALA A 147 45.61 22.28 44.60
C ALA A 147 44.52 23.36 44.42
N LEU A 148 43.51 23.36 45.29
CA LEU A 148 42.40 24.33 45.26
C LEU A 148 42.50 25.33 46.42
N SER A 149 42.00 26.55 46.21
CA SER A 149 41.96 27.62 47.22
C SER A 149 40.64 28.39 47.18
N LEU A 150 39.85 28.24 48.24
CA LEU A 150 38.50 28.80 48.38
C LEU A 150 38.51 30.00 49.32
N LYS A 151 37.82 31.09 48.97
CA LYS A 151 37.47 32.17 49.90
C LYS A 151 36.15 31.82 50.60
N THR A 152 36.17 31.79 51.92
CA THR A 152 35.08 31.32 52.81
C THR A 152 34.05 32.40 53.16
N LYS A 153 33.98 33.48 52.37
CA LYS A 153 33.03 34.58 52.63
C LYS A 153 31.61 34.15 52.22
N ASN A 154 30.67 34.28 53.15
CA ASN A 154 29.24 34.01 52.91
C ASN A 154 28.73 34.75 51.66
N ARG A 155 28.06 34.01 50.76
CA ARG A 155 27.51 34.44 49.46
C ARG A 155 28.49 35.21 48.57
N TYR A 156 29.78 34.91 48.66
CA TYR A 156 30.77 35.32 47.67
C TYR A 156 30.90 34.23 46.60
N GLU A 157 30.34 34.47 45.42
CA GLU A 157 30.59 33.62 44.24
C GLU A 157 32.06 33.69 43.83
N GLN A 158 32.73 32.54 43.83
CA GLN A 158 34.05 32.35 43.27
C GLN A 158 33.98 31.34 42.13
N PHE A 159 34.22 31.80 40.91
CA PHE A 159 34.47 30.89 39.79
C PHE A 159 35.87 30.28 39.94
N ILE A 160 35.97 28.96 39.76
CA ILE A 160 37.23 28.23 39.75
C ILE A 160 37.29 27.42 38.47
N GLN A 161 38.43 27.48 37.80
CA GLN A 161 38.77 26.65 36.66
C GLN A 161 40.03 25.85 36.99
N PHE A 162 39.98 24.53 36.83
CA PHE A 162 41.09 23.64 37.15
C PHE A 162 41.09 22.42 36.24
N GLU A 163 42.22 21.71 36.19
CA GLU A 163 42.39 20.51 35.37
C GLU A 163 42.45 19.27 36.26
N SER A 164 41.75 18.22 35.85
CA SER A 164 41.58 16.95 36.55
C SER A 164 41.79 15.81 35.57
N VAL A 165 42.62 14.84 35.92
CA VAL A 165 42.79 13.60 35.15
C VAL A 165 41.92 12.51 35.78
N VAL A 166 41.08 11.88 34.96
CA VAL A 166 40.21 10.75 35.31
C VAL A 166 40.74 9.50 34.64
N SER A 167 41.23 8.55 35.43
CA SER A 167 41.73 7.24 34.96
C SER A 167 40.70 6.17 35.27
N LEU A 168 40.33 5.34 34.28
CA LEU A 168 39.44 4.20 34.51
C LEU A 168 40.25 2.97 34.95
N GLY A 169 39.61 2.06 35.69
CA GLY A 169 40.15 0.72 35.92
C GLY A 169 40.07 -0.12 34.65
N ASP A 170 41.04 -1.02 34.44
CA ASP A 170 41.25 -1.82 33.23
C ASP A 170 40.62 -3.23 33.30
N GLY A 171 40.10 -3.63 34.46
CA GLY A 171 39.50 -4.95 34.67
C GLY A 171 38.14 -5.15 33.99
N HIS A 172 37.79 -6.41 33.71
CA HIS A 172 36.51 -6.80 33.07
C HIS A 172 35.28 -6.15 33.73
N SER A 173 35.27 -6.04 35.06
CA SER A 173 34.17 -5.43 35.84
C SER A 173 33.87 -3.98 35.47
N THR A 174 34.88 -3.18 35.09
CA THR A 174 34.69 -1.77 34.72
C THR A 174 34.11 -1.66 33.31
N ARG A 175 34.62 -2.47 32.37
CA ARG A 175 34.15 -2.58 30.99
C ARG A 175 32.68 -2.99 30.93
N SER A 176 32.32 -4.09 31.61
CA SER A 176 30.92 -4.55 31.63
C SER A 176 29.99 -3.55 32.28
N LEU A 177 30.41 -2.91 33.39
CA LEU A 177 29.61 -1.89 34.06
C LEU A 177 29.41 -0.63 33.20
N ALA A 178 30.43 -0.20 32.45
CA ALA A 178 30.33 0.94 31.56
C ALA A 178 29.29 0.70 30.44
N ILE A 179 29.31 -0.50 29.84
CA ILE A 179 28.35 -0.92 28.80
C ILE A 179 26.93 -1.01 29.39
N ASP A 180 26.77 -1.72 30.52
CA ASP A 180 25.47 -1.89 31.20
C ASP A 180 24.85 -0.55 31.66
N VAL A 181 25.68 0.45 31.98
CA VAL A 181 25.24 1.82 32.29
C VAL A 181 24.81 2.56 31.03
N LEU A 182 25.61 2.56 29.95
CA LEU A 182 25.32 3.27 28.70
C LEU A 182 24.05 2.75 28.01
N GLU A 183 23.85 1.43 28.02
CA GLU A 183 22.63 0.77 27.53
C GLU A 183 21.44 0.89 28.50
N GLY A 184 21.65 1.46 29.69
CA GLY A 184 20.61 1.69 30.68
C GLY A 184 20.09 0.42 31.38
N ARG A 185 20.84 -0.69 31.31
CA ARG A 185 20.57 -1.94 32.06
C ARG A 185 20.81 -1.75 33.56
N THR A 186 21.80 -0.94 33.95
CA THR A 186 22.08 -0.58 35.36
C THR A 186 21.04 0.42 35.92
N LYS A 187 20.17 -0.03 36.83
CA LYS A 187 19.11 0.82 37.46
C LYS A 187 19.56 1.56 38.73
N LYS A 188 20.60 1.07 39.40
CA LYS A 188 21.25 1.65 40.58
C LYS A 188 22.75 1.40 40.45
N LEU A 189 23.55 2.42 40.67
CA LEU A 189 25.01 2.33 40.80
C LEU A 189 25.37 2.68 42.25
N ASP A 190 26.24 1.88 42.86
CA ASP A 190 26.51 1.89 44.30
C ASP A 190 28.02 1.87 44.52
N VAL A 191 28.58 2.97 45.02
CA VAL A 191 30.00 3.30 44.84
C VAL A 191 30.58 3.91 46.11
N ASP A 192 31.71 3.37 46.56
CA ASP A 192 32.52 3.97 47.61
C ASP A 192 33.64 4.83 47.01
N ILE A 193 33.85 6.01 47.60
CA ILE A 193 34.91 6.95 47.21
C ILE A 193 35.85 7.18 48.40
N PHE A 194 37.12 6.83 48.21
CA PHE A 194 38.18 6.95 49.21
C PHE A 194 39.20 8.02 48.80
N ALA A 195 39.68 8.84 49.76
CA ALA A 195 40.73 9.83 49.49
C ALA A 195 41.44 10.35 50.76
N ASP A 196 42.74 10.63 50.66
CA ASP A 196 43.53 11.26 51.74
C ASP A 196 43.63 12.79 51.54
N VAL A 197 42.63 13.52 52.03
CA VAL A 197 42.49 14.97 51.79
C VAL A 197 43.33 15.78 52.78
N HIS A 198 44.22 16.64 52.27
CA HIS A 198 45.06 17.51 53.11
C HIS A 198 44.55 18.96 53.07
N ILE A 199 43.81 19.36 54.11
CA ILE A 199 43.14 20.67 54.19
C ILE A 199 43.89 21.61 55.14
N LYS A 200 44.09 22.87 54.72
CA LYS A 200 44.55 23.98 55.55
C LYS A 200 43.46 25.06 55.62
N ALA A 201 43.06 25.43 56.83
CA ALA A 201 41.99 26.40 57.11
C ALA A 201 42.55 27.67 57.77
N GLY A 202 42.74 28.73 56.98
CA GLY A 202 43.25 30.02 57.44
C GLY A 202 44.61 29.94 58.15
N ILE A 203 44.60 30.19 59.46
CA ILE A 203 45.78 30.20 60.34
C ILE A 203 46.18 28.77 60.76
N LEU A 204 45.26 27.80 60.72
CA LEU A 204 45.52 26.41 61.13
C LEU A 204 46.46 25.71 60.14
N PRO A 205 47.33 24.78 60.61
CA PRO A 205 48.21 23.98 59.73
C PRO A 205 47.42 22.98 58.88
N TYR A 206 48.08 22.38 57.88
CA TYR A 206 47.51 21.27 57.11
C TYR A 206 47.22 20.06 58.01
N ARG A 207 45.97 19.58 58.01
CA ARG A 207 45.57 18.33 58.66
C ARG A 207 45.11 17.32 57.60
N ARG A 208 45.41 16.04 57.84
CA ARG A 208 44.91 14.92 57.01
C ARG A 208 43.50 14.54 57.43
N PHE A 209 42.64 14.28 56.46
CA PHE A 209 41.31 13.74 56.63
C PHE A 209 41.12 12.60 55.62
N ALA A 210 40.95 11.38 56.10
CA ALA A 210 40.51 10.28 55.26
C ALA A 210 39.04 10.48 54.93
N LEU A 211 38.74 10.69 53.65
CA LEU A 211 37.40 10.69 53.09
C LEU A 211 37.03 9.24 52.74
N SER A 212 35.84 8.82 53.15
CA SER A 212 35.29 7.48 52.89
C SER A 212 33.78 7.64 52.74
N ASN A 213 33.34 8.02 51.54
CA ASN A 213 31.95 8.37 51.28
C ASN A 213 31.28 7.34 50.36
N HIS A 214 30.16 6.81 50.81
CA HIS A 214 29.28 5.90 50.08
C HIS A 214 28.24 6.69 49.26
N PHE A 215 28.20 6.47 47.95
CA PHE A 215 27.34 7.19 47.01
C PHE A 215 26.39 6.24 46.25
N VAL A 216 25.08 6.48 46.42
CA VAL A 216 24.01 5.78 45.70
C VAL A 216 23.52 6.65 44.54
N THR A 217 23.84 6.28 43.30
CA THR A 217 23.24 6.90 42.11
C THR A 217 22.07 6.06 41.61
N ARG A 218 20.93 6.70 41.31
CA ARG A 218 19.72 6.05 40.78
C ARG A 218 19.52 6.36 39.30
N ASN A 219 18.73 5.53 38.63
CA ASN A 219 18.51 5.46 37.18
C ASN A 219 18.36 6.80 36.41
N SER A 220 17.79 7.84 37.04
CA SER A 220 17.61 9.18 36.43
C SER A 220 18.91 9.99 36.26
N ASN A 221 19.96 9.64 37.00
CA ASN A 221 21.20 10.39 37.10
C ASN A 221 22.40 9.62 36.52
N LEU A 222 22.16 8.52 35.82
CA LEU A 222 23.19 7.73 35.15
C LEU A 222 23.29 8.16 33.68
N PRO A 223 24.52 8.33 33.13
CA PRO A 223 24.69 8.61 31.71
C PRO A 223 24.23 7.41 30.89
N ARG A 224 23.48 7.68 29.83
CA ARG A 224 22.92 6.72 28.88
C ARG A 224 23.27 7.19 27.47
N ILE A 225 23.16 6.31 26.47
CA ILE A 225 23.07 6.75 25.07
C ILE A 225 21.88 7.74 24.98
N PRO A 226 22.06 8.99 24.53
CA PRO A 226 20.96 9.94 24.48
C PRO A 226 19.94 9.56 23.41
N GLU A 227 18.71 10.04 23.58
CA GLU A 227 17.67 9.91 22.55
C GLU A 227 18.11 10.65 21.28
N HIS A 228 17.92 9.99 20.14
CA HIS A 228 18.39 10.44 18.84
C HIS A 228 17.27 10.36 17.81
N HIS A 229 17.15 11.38 16.96
CA HIS A 229 16.12 11.45 15.95
C HIS A 229 16.74 11.60 14.56
N VAL A 230 16.43 10.67 13.66
CA VAL A 230 16.87 10.71 12.26
C VAL A 230 15.98 11.70 11.49
N GLU A 231 16.54 12.86 11.17
CA GLU A 231 15.85 13.98 10.51
C GLU A 231 15.67 13.73 9.01
N ARG A 232 16.64 13.08 8.35
CA ARG A 232 16.58 12.72 6.93
C ARG A 232 17.58 11.62 6.57
N ILE A 233 17.23 10.77 5.60
CA ILE A 233 18.13 9.82 4.96
C ILE A 233 18.29 10.19 3.47
N SER A 234 19.43 9.86 2.88
CA SER A 234 19.72 9.92 1.45
C SER A 234 20.49 8.66 1.06
N ILE A 235 20.02 7.94 0.05
CA ILE A 235 20.63 6.71 -0.49
C ILE A 235 20.66 6.83 -2.01
N THR A 236 21.84 6.77 -2.61
CA THR A 236 22.07 7.08 -4.03
C THR A 236 23.14 6.18 -4.64
N ASP A 237 23.01 5.83 -5.92
CA ASP A 237 24.11 5.20 -6.66
C ASP A 237 25.34 6.13 -6.67
N SER A 238 26.55 5.58 -6.55
CA SER A 238 27.76 6.40 -6.55
C SER A 238 27.98 7.07 -7.90
N SER A 239 28.39 8.34 -7.84
CA SER A 239 28.80 9.13 -9.02
C SER A 239 30.23 8.83 -9.49
N LYS A 240 30.98 8.00 -8.75
CA LYS A 240 32.43 7.76 -8.99
C LYS A 240 32.72 6.36 -9.54
N HIS A 241 32.06 5.34 -9.02
CA HIS A 241 32.23 3.96 -9.46
C HIS A 241 30.86 3.32 -9.69
N ALA A 242 30.69 2.64 -10.82
CA ALA A 242 29.46 1.91 -11.10
C ALA A 242 29.36 0.69 -10.18
N GLY A 243 28.21 0.51 -9.53
CA GLY A 243 27.93 -0.61 -8.64
C GLY A 243 28.18 -0.35 -7.15
N GLU A 244 28.59 0.85 -6.75
CA GLU A 244 28.65 1.24 -5.32
C GLU A 244 27.43 2.10 -4.95
N ILE A 245 26.90 1.97 -3.72
CA ILE A 245 25.87 2.87 -3.17
C ILE A 245 26.48 3.78 -2.12
N GLU A 246 26.28 5.08 -2.25
CA GLU A 246 26.58 6.09 -1.23
C GLU A 246 25.32 6.39 -0.40
N PHE A 247 25.47 6.49 0.93
CA PHE A 247 24.40 6.96 1.81
C PHE A 247 24.85 8.07 2.75
N ALA A 248 23.88 8.88 3.17
CA ALA A 248 24.06 9.89 4.20
C ALA A 248 22.79 10.01 5.05
N ALA A 249 22.97 10.11 6.36
CA ALA A 249 21.89 10.36 7.31
C ALA A 249 22.17 11.64 8.10
N TRP A 250 21.13 12.44 8.27
CA TRP A 250 21.10 13.60 9.15
C TRP A 250 20.32 13.19 10.38
N ALA A 251 20.95 13.27 11.53
CA ALA A 251 20.34 12.95 12.81
C ALA A 251 20.61 14.09 13.79
N SER A 252 19.74 14.22 14.79
CA SER A 252 20.00 15.12 15.91
C SER A 252 19.98 14.37 17.23
N ILE A 253 20.90 14.75 18.09
CA ILE A 253 21.12 14.18 19.43
C ILE A 253 21.22 15.33 20.42
N GLU A 254 20.52 15.24 21.53
CA GLU A 254 20.66 16.20 22.63
C GLU A 254 21.78 15.73 23.57
N ASN A 255 22.66 16.64 23.98
CA ASN A 255 23.67 16.37 25.01
C ASN A 255 23.15 16.87 26.37
N PRO A 256 22.59 16.00 27.23
CA PRO A 256 22.05 16.41 28.52
C PRO A 256 23.13 16.64 29.60
N LEU A 257 24.40 16.48 29.27
CA LEU A 257 25.51 16.62 30.21
C LEU A 257 26.13 18.02 30.11
N PRO A 258 26.67 18.57 31.22
CA PRO A 258 27.47 19.79 31.22
C PRO A 258 28.90 19.54 30.66
N LEU A 259 28.99 18.76 29.58
CA LEU A 259 30.22 18.21 29.00
C LEU A 259 30.45 18.77 27.60
N THR A 260 31.59 19.42 27.39
CA THR A 260 32.07 19.84 26.06
C THR A 260 33.15 18.87 25.59
N ILE A 261 32.99 18.24 24.42
CA ILE A 261 33.91 17.22 23.91
C ILE A 261 34.15 17.33 22.39
N ALA A 262 35.42 17.22 21.99
CA ALA A 262 35.83 17.07 20.61
C ALA A 262 35.68 15.60 20.18
N VAL A 263 34.82 15.34 19.20
CA VAL A 263 34.67 14.03 18.57
C VAL A 263 35.61 14.00 17.35
N PRO A 264 36.53 13.03 17.22
CA PRO A 264 37.41 12.89 16.06
C PRO A 264 36.67 12.28 14.86
N LEU A 265 37.38 11.94 13.79
CA LEU A 265 36.82 11.11 12.72
C LEU A 265 36.53 9.73 13.31
N LEU A 266 35.25 9.33 13.35
CA LEU A 266 34.83 8.00 13.80
C LEU A 266 34.30 7.19 12.62
N THR A 267 34.75 5.93 12.50
CA THR A 267 34.27 4.96 11.50
C THR A 267 33.55 3.83 12.23
N PHE A 268 32.48 3.31 11.63
CA PHE A 268 31.58 2.34 12.22
C PHE A 268 31.24 1.25 11.19
N ASN A 269 31.11 0.01 11.68
CA ASN A 269 30.44 -1.05 10.94
C ASN A 269 28.93 -0.79 10.98
N THR A 270 28.26 -0.77 9.83
CA THR A 270 26.80 -0.91 9.75
C THR A 270 26.48 -2.39 9.57
N LEU A 271 25.66 -2.90 10.48
CA LEU A 271 25.31 -4.31 10.63
C LEU A 271 23.77 -4.47 10.58
N ILE A 272 23.29 -5.61 10.10
CA ILE A 272 21.89 -6.05 10.25
C ILE A 272 21.84 -7.51 10.74
N PRO A 273 20.78 -7.94 11.47
CA PRO A 273 20.62 -9.33 11.89
C PRO A 273 20.64 -10.34 10.73
N GLU A 274 21.17 -11.53 11.01
CA GLU A 274 21.07 -12.70 10.14
C GLU A 274 19.71 -13.41 10.34
N CYS A 275 19.48 -14.51 9.62
CA CYS A 275 18.46 -15.52 9.94
C CYS A 275 18.50 -16.06 11.39
N ASP A 276 19.62 -15.87 12.07
CA ASP A 276 19.83 -16.17 13.49
C ASP A 276 19.93 -14.81 14.22
N PRO A 277 18.99 -14.47 15.12
CA PRO A 277 18.92 -13.13 15.70
C PRO A 277 20.12 -12.76 16.59
N ASP A 278 20.87 -13.76 17.07
CA ASP A 278 22.12 -13.57 17.83
C ASP A 278 23.33 -13.29 16.93
N LYS A 279 23.15 -13.29 15.59
CA LYS A 279 24.20 -13.01 14.60
C LYS A 279 23.88 -11.78 13.76
N THR A 280 24.94 -11.15 13.25
CA THR A 280 24.83 -9.95 12.41
C THR A 280 25.75 -10.01 11.20
N ILE A 281 25.30 -9.40 10.11
CA ILE A 281 25.98 -9.32 8.81
C ILE A 281 26.39 -7.86 8.59
N LYS A 282 27.67 -7.62 8.30
CA LYS A 282 28.16 -6.30 7.92
C LYS A 282 27.73 -5.96 6.50
N VAL A 283 27.07 -4.81 6.34
CA VAL A 283 26.54 -4.31 5.06
C VAL A 283 27.22 -3.03 4.58
N ALA A 284 27.81 -2.24 5.48
CA ALA A 284 28.43 -0.98 5.09
C ALA A 284 29.53 -0.52 6.06
N ASN A 285 30.31 0.46 5.60
CA ASN A 285 31.08 1.34 6.47
C ASN A 285 30.34 2.69 6.58
N ALA A 286 30.10 3.15 7.80
CA ALA A 286 29.62 4.50 8.10
C ALA A 286 30.73 5.32 8.79
N PHE A 287 30.70 6.64 8.67
CA PHE A 287 31.64 7.55 9.31
C PHE A 287 31.00 8.90 9.67
N ILE A 288 31.54 9.51 10.73
CA ILE A 288 31.17 10.83 11.23
C ILE A 288 32.42 11.71 11.23
N HIS A 289 32.34 12.86 10.56
CA HIS A 289 33.44 13.83 10.48
C HIS A 289 33.71 14.50 11.85
N PRO A 290 34.94 14.98 12.11
CA PRO A 290 35.27 15.65 13.37
C PRO A 290 34.34 16.82 13.70
N LEU A 291 33.83 16.86 14.93
CA LEU A 291 32.88 17.88 15.38
C LEU A 291 33.04 18.19 16.89
N GLN A 292 32.54 19.35 17.31
CA GLN A 292 32.57 19.79 18.71
C GLN A 292 31.16 19.66 19.30
N VAL A 293 30.99 18.77 20.27
CA VAL A 293 29.79 18.67 21.10
C VAL A 293 29.91 19.69 22.22
N SER A 294 28.95 20.60 22.34
CA SER A 294 28.91 21.57 23.44
C SER A 294 28.06 21.06 24.61
N SER A 295 28.42 21.49 25.82
CA SER A 295 27.60 21.37 27.03
C SER A 295 26.14 21.73 26.78
N GLU A 296 25.19 20.91 27.28
CA GLU A 296 23.75 21.22 27.32
C GLU A 296 23.18 21.73 25.97
N SER A 297 23.49 21.03 24.87
CA SER A 297 23.18 21.49 23.52
C SER A 297 22.67 20.40 22.58
N LYS A 298 21.84 20.81 21.61
CA LYS A 298 21.39 19.96 20.50
C LYS A 298 22.48 19.91 19.42
N VAL A 299 22.97 18.71 19.13
CA VAL A 299 23.99 18.42 18.12
C VAL A 299 23.31 17.87 16.87
N HIS A 300 23.60 18.46 15.70
CA HIS A 300 23.21 17.88 14.41
C HIS A 300 24.40 17.09 13.83
N LEU A 301 24.19 15.81 13.60
CA LEU A 301 25.16 14.87 13.04
C LEU A 301 24.87 14.64 11.56
N LYS A 302 25.93 14.65 10.75
CA LYS A 302 25.92 14.13 9.38
C LYS A 302 26.72 12.84 9.34
N ILE A 303 26.02 11.70 9.37
CA ILE A 303 26.59 10.39 9.11
C ILE A 303 26.69 10.23 7.59
N GLN A 304 27.80 9.69 7.10
CA GLN A 304 27.97 9.29 5.71
C GLN A 304 28.48 7.85 5.65
N GLY A 305 28.28 7.16 4.53
CA GLY A 305 28.79 5.81 4.40
C GLY A 305 28.64 5.25 3.00
N GLN A 306 29.16 4.04 2.81
CA GLN A 306 29.21 3.40 1.51
C GLN A 306 28.99 1.89 1.62
N ILE A 307 28.23 1.36 0.65
CA ILE A 307 27.99 -0.06 0.41
C ILE A 307 28.70 -0.39 -0.91
N ASN A 308 29.74 -1.21 -0.83
CA ASN A 308 30.59 -1.55 -1.98
C ASN A 308 30.26 -2.94 -2.56
N ASP A 309 29.66 -3.80 -1.73
CA ASP A 309 29.24 -5.17 -2.02
C ASP A 309 28.15 -5.54 -0.98
N LEU A 310 27.28 -6.51 -1.29
CA LEU A 310 26.23 -7.00 -0.41
C LEU A 310 26.34 -8.54 -0.27
N PRO A 311 26.73 -9.07 0.91
CA PRO A 311 26.96 -10.50 1.08
C PRO A 311 25.78 -11.39 0.68
N GLU A 312 26.04 -12.46 -0.08
CA GLU A 312 25.03 -13.44 -0.54
C GLU A 312 24.17 -14.02 0.61
N VAL A 313 24.71 -14.05 1.84
CA VAL A 313 23.99 -14.45 3.07
C VAL A 313 22.69 -13.66 3.27
N LEU A 314 22.60 -12.44 2.73
CA LEU A 314 21.41 -11.59 2.77
C LEU A 314 20.27 -12.05 1.86
N THR A 315 20.55 -12.80 0.80
CA THR A 315 19.56 -13.26 -0.19
C THR A 315 19.17 -14.73 0.00
N PHE A 316 19.98 -15.52 0.73
CA PHE A 316 19.63 -16.90 1.03
C PHE A 316 18.43 -17.01 1.99
N PRO A 317 17.44 -17.89 1.70
CA PRO A 317 16.23 -18.03 2.50
C PRO A 317 16.51 -18.68 3.86
N CYS A 318 16.01 -18.07 4.94
CA CYS A 318 16.16 -18.59 6.29
C CYS A 318 15.40 -19.91 6.49
N LYS A 319 15.99 -20.81 7.27
CA LYS A 319 15.40 -22.13 7.58
C LYS A 319 14.10 -21.95 8.36
N GLY A 320 13.03 -22.62 7.90
CA GLY A 320 11.71 -22.59 8.53
C GLY A 320 10.76 -21.53 7.95
N THR A 321 11.23 -20.30 7.70
CA THR A 321 10.40 -19.23 7.09
C THR A 321 10.46 -19.25 5.56
N GLY A 322 11.59 -19.64 4.97
CA GLY A 322 11.84 -19.52 3.53
C GLY A 322 12.09 -18.08 3.05
N ILE A 323 12.11 -17.10 3.96
CA ILE A 323 12.30 -15.66 3.73
C ILE A 323 13.75 -15.31 4.06
N SER A 324 14.45 -14.52 3.25
CA SER A 324 15.85 -14.11 3.51
C SER A 324 15.94 -12.87 4.43
N PRO A 325 17.12 -12.53 4.98
CA PRO A 325 17.30 -11.29 5.73
C PRO A 325 16.89 -10.04 4.94
N ILE A 326 17.19 -9.96 3.63
CA ILE A 326 16.83 -8.78 2.81
C ILE A 326 15.35 -8.76 2.41
N ASP A 327 14.71 -9.93 2.19
CA ASP A 327 13.24 -10.00 2.04
C ASP A 327 12.56 -9.40 3.28
N HIS A 328 12.99 -9.80 4.48
CA HIS A 328 12.38 -9.34 5.73
C HIS A 328 12.62 -7.85 5.96
N TYR A 329 13.86 -7.37 5.80
CA TYR A 329 14.20 -5.96 5.97
C TYR A 329 13.41 -5.06 5.03
N LEU A 330 13.32 -5.42 3.76
CA LEU A 330 12.61 -4.61 2.77
C LEU A 330 11.09 -4.74 2.90
N SER A 331 10.55 -5.92 3.23
CA SER A 331 9.10 -6.09 3.44
C SER A 331 8.59 -5.31 4.65
N SER A 332 9.31 -5.33 5.80
CA SER A 332 8.98 -4.52 6.97
C SER A 332 9.15 -3.02 6.72
N TYR A 333 10.22 -2.58 6.04
CA TYR A 333 10.37 -1.17 5.67
C TYR A 333 9.18 -0.67 4.82
N LEU A 334 8.73 -1.48 3.85
CA LEU A 334 7.64 -1.13 2.93
C LEU A 334 6.23 -1.37 3.50
N SER A 335 6.06 -2.17 4.56
CA SER A 335 4.81 -2.25 5.32
C SER A 335 4.57 -1.02 6.22
N GLY A 336 5.63 -0.25 6.49
CA GLY A 336 5.64 0.87 7.42
C GLY A 336 6.15 0.52 8.82
N GLU A 337 6.67 -0.68 9.04
CA GLU A 337 7.35 -1.06 10.28
C GLU A 337 8.73 -0.37 10.38
N SER A 338 9.16 -0.09 11.61
CA SER A 338 10.50 0.49 11.86
C SER A 338 11.57 -0.61 11.90
N ILE A 339 12.48 -0.58 10.93
CA ILE A 339 13.67 -1.46 10.91
C ILE A 339 14.80 -0.85 11.76
N SER A 340 15.73 -1.65 12.26
CA SER A 340 16.81 -1.17 13.15
C SER A 340 18.20 -1.55 12.63
N TRP A 341 18.93 -0.57 12.08
CA TRP A 341 20.33 -0.77 11.71
C TRP A 341 21.19 -0.81 12.98
N LEU A 342 22.04 -1.82 13.10
CA LEU A 342 22.94 -1.99 14.24
C LEU A 342 24.28 -1.34 13.88
N VAL A 343 24.79 -0.46 14.74
CA VAL A 343 26.02 0.30 14.48
C VAL A 343 27.05 0.05 15.57
N GLN A 344 28.24 -0.37 15.17
CA GLN A 344 29.35 -0.73 16.05
C GLN A 344 30.60 0.06 15.65
N LEU A 345 31.37 0.59 16.60
CA LEU A 345 32.58 1.36 16.30
C LEU A 345 33.70 0.46 15.72
N GLU A 346 34.31 0.87 14.61
CA GLU A 346 35.50 0.22 14.06
C GLU A 346 36.78 0.67 14.80
N LYS A 347 37.84 -0.16 14.80
CA LYS A 347 39.07 0.14 15.55
C LYS A 347 39.71 1.46 15.08
N ASN A 348 39.76 2.46 15.95
CA ASN A 348 40.27 3.77 15.62
C ASN A 348 41.68 4.01 16.18
N GLY A 349 42.61 4.46 15.33
CA GLY A 349 43.98 4.82 15.73
C GLY A 349 44.08 6.10 16.56
N ASP A 350 43.08 6.99 16.46
CA ASP A 350 43.04 8.26 17.20
C ASP A 350 42.51 8.11 18.64
N LEU A 351 42.03 6.92 19.02
CA LEU A 351 41.50 6.62 20.36
C LEU A 351 42.47 5.70 21.13
N PRO A 352 42.63 5.89 22.45
CA PRO A 352 43.46 4.99 23.25
C PRO A 352 42.87 3.58 23.33
N LEU A 353 43.72 2.60 23.65
CA LEU A 353 43.38 1.18 23.66
C LEU A 353 42.21 0.86 24.59
N TRP A 354 42.18 1.45 25.79
CA TRP A 354 41.10 1.23 26.76
C TRP A 354 39.74 1.72 26.23
N LEU A 355 39.72 2.85 25.49
CA LEU A 355 38.47 3.43 24.98
C LEU A 355 37.96 2.69 23.75
N ASN A 356 38.85 2.31 22.82
CA ASN A 356 38.54 1.37 21.74
C ASN A 356 37.89 0.09 22.30
N THR A 357 38.49 -0.49 23.35
CA THR A 357 38.05 -1.75 23.95
C THR A 357 36.63 -1.67 24.53
N ILE A 358 36.22 -0.53 25.09
CA ILE A 358 34.84 -0.32 25.57
C ILE A 358 33.87 -0.06 24.40
N LEU A 359 34.24 0.83 23.47
CA LEU A 359 33.34 1.26 22.39
C LEU A 359 33.13 0.21 21.28
N GLN A 360 34.00 -0.79 21.17
CA GLN A 360 33.84 -1.91 20.22
C GLN A 360 32.79 -2.95 20.64
N ASP A 361 32.52 -3.09 21.94
CA ASP A 361 31.44 -3.97 22.42
C ASP A 361 30.07 -3.29 22.29
N LEU A 362 30.03 -1.96 22.24
CA LEU A 362 28.80 -1.19 22.21
C LEU A 362 28.16 -1.23 20.82
N VAL A 363 27.05 -1.96 20.69
CA VAL A 363 26.23 -2.01 19.48
C VAL A 363 24.99 -1.14 19.67
N VAL A 364 24.90 -0.05 18.89
CA VAL A 364 23.80 0.92 18.99
C VAL A 364 22.74 0.62 17.91
N PRO A 365 21.49 0.30 18.27
CA PRO A 365 20.39 0.19 17.32
C PRO A 365 19.91 1.60 16.91
N ILE A 366 19.95 1.89 15.61
CA ILE A 366 19.39 3.11 15.01
C ILE A 366 18.07 2.74 14.31
N PRO A 367 16.91 3.19 14.82
CA PRO A 367 15.63 2.92 14.18
C PRO A 367 15.46 3.80 12.92
N ILE A 368 15.15 3.16 11.80
CA ILE A 368 14.75 3.81 10.55
C ILE A 368 13.23 3.66 10.43
N PRO A 369 12.47 4.77 10.33
CA PRO A 369 11.02 4.70 10.17
C PRO A 369 10.66 4.13 8.79
N GLY A 370 9.75 3.15 8.77
CA GLY A 370 9.22 2.57 7.55
C GLY A 370 8.39 3.56 6.72
N LYS A 371 8.13 3.20 5.46
CA LYS A 371 7.31 3.95 4.50
C LYS A 371 6.28 2.99 3.89
N LYS A 372 4.99 3.25 4.12
CA LYS A 372 3.90 2.39 3.64
C LYS A 372 3.86 2.32 2.11
N MET A 373 3.61 1.13 1.57
CA MET A 373 3.34 0.89 0.15
C MET A 373 2.22 1.75 -0.46
N GLU A 374 1.30 2.22 0.39
CA GLU A 374 0.20 3.15 0.05
C GLU A 374 0.72 4.45 -0.59
N ASP A 375 1.92 4.93 -0.21
CA ASP A 375 2.57 6.10 -0.81
C ASP A 375 3.34 5.78 -2.10
N LEU A 376 3.48 4.49 -2.44
CA LEU A 376 4.39 3.98 -3.48
C LEU A 376 3.68 3.54 -4.76
N ILE A 377 2.51 2.91 -4.70
CA ILE A 377 1.77 2.49 -5.91
C ILE A 377 0.62 3.47 -6.17
N HIS A 378 0.84 4.40 -7.10
CA HIS A 378 -0.11 5.49 -7.38
C HIS A 378 -1.33 5.03 -8.18
N SER A 379 -1.15 4.10 -9.11
CA SER A 379 -2.24 3.53 -9.91
C SER A 379 -1.81 2.24 -10.60
N ILE A 380 -2.75 1.28 -10.71
CA ILE A 380 -2.61 0.07 -11.52
C ILE A 380 -3.66 0.10 -12.63
N SER A 381 -3.25 -0.24 -13.86
CA SER A 381 -4.12 -0.33 -15.03
C SER A 381 -3.78 -1.56 -15.87
N LEU A 382 -4.81 -2.19 -16.44
CA LEU A 382 -4.69 -3.37 -17.29
C LEU A 382 -5.09 -3.00 -18.73
N THR A 383 -4.31 -3.44 -19.71
CA THR A 383 -4.49 -3.12 -21.14
C THR A 383 -4.31 -4.37 -22.01
N GLY A 384 -4.85 -4.36 -23.23
CA GLY A 384 -4.73 -5.51 -24.15
C GLY A 384 -5.41 -6.78 -23.63
N VAL A 385 -6.48 -6.62 -22.84
CA VAL A 385 -7.15 -7.72 -22.12
C VAL A 385 -7.63 -8.80 -23.09
N LYS A 386 -7.21 -10.04 -22.84
CA LYS A 386 -7.76 -11.25 -23.46
C LYS A 386 -8.30 -12.16 -22.37
N ILE A 387 -9.58 -12.51 -22.46
CA ILE A 387 -10.25 -13.46 -21.56
C ILE A 387 -10.49 -14.76 -22.32
N ARG A 388 -9.99 -15.87 -21.80
CA ARG A 388 -10.18 -17.22 -22.36
C ARG A 388 -11.15 -17.99 -21.48
N LEU A 389 -12.33 -18.29 -22.02
CA LEU A 389 -13.34 -19.09 -21.33
C LEU A 389 -12.92 -20.57 -21.34
N PRO A 390 -13.39 -21.40 -20.39
CA PRO A 390 -13.11 -22.84 -20.36
C PRO A 390 -13.60 -23.58 -21.61
N SER A 391 -12.97 -24.71 -21.93
CA SER A 391 -13.30 -25.56 -23.09
C SER A 391 -14.00 -26.86 -22.68
N LEU A 392 -14.97 -27.31 -23.47
CA LEU A 392 -15.71 -28.58 -23.31
C LEU A 392 -14.84 -29.83 -23.56
N THR A 393 -13.59 -29.65 -24.00
CA THR A 393 -12.69 -30.74 -24.42
C THR A 393 -11.96 -31.44 -23.27
N LEU A 394 -12.03 -30.91 -22.04
CA LEU A 394 -11.36 -31.47 -20.86
C LEU A 394 -12.38 -32.09 -19.89
N PRO A 395 -12.28 -33.40 -19.56
CA PRO A 395 -13.14 -34.02 -18.56
C PRO A 395 -12.68 -33.62 -17.14
N GLY A 396 -13.46 -32.79 -16.47
CA GLY A 396 -13.22 -32.33 -15.10
C GLY A 396 -14.25 -31.31 -14.64
N ASP A 397 -14.07 -30.78 -13.43
CA ASP A 397 -14.89 -29.68 -12.90
C ASP A 397 -14.73 -28.38 -13.72
N ALA A 398 -15.68 -27.46 -13.56
CA ALA A 398 -15.68 -26.17 -14.25
C ALA A 398 -14.41 -25.36 -13.93
N GLN A 399 -13.50 -25.30 -14.88
CA GLN A 399 -12.23 -24.56 -14.77
C GLN A 399 -12.48 -23.04 -14.65
N PRO A 400 -11.58 -22.29 -13.99
CA PRO A 400 -11.64 -20.83 -14.00
C PRO A 400 -11.40 -20.29 -15.42
N PRO A 401 -12.00 -19.15 -15.81
CA PRO A 401 -11.59 -18.42 -17.00
C PRO A 401 -10.17 -17.87 -16.81
N LEU A 402 -9.41 -17.81 -17.90
CA LEU A 402 -8.01 -17.38 -17.88
C LEU A 402 -7.88 -15.95 -18.42
N LEU A 403 -7.01 -15.16 -17.80
CA LEU A 403 -6.79 -13.75 -18.06
C LEU A 403 -5.38 -13.53 -18.65
N SER A 404 -5.30 -12.82 -19.76
CA SER A 404 -4.05 -12.28 -20.30
C SER A 404 -4.16 -10.77 -20.54
N GLY A 405 -3.04 -10.06 -20.53
CA GLY A 405 -2.97 -8.63 -20.79
C GLY A 405 -1.69 -8.00 -20.24
N VAL A 406 -1.49 -6.72 -20.51
CA VAL A 406 -0.34 -5.95 -20.03
C VAL A 406 -0.78 -5.07 -18.85
N VAL A 407 -0.18 -5.31 -17.68
CA VAL A 407 -0.35 -4.47 -16.49
C VAL A 407 0.68 -3.34 -16.52
N GLU A 408 0.20 -2.10 -16.48
CA GLU A 408 1.02 -0.92 -16.18
C GLU A 408 0.74 -0.44 -14.76
N ALA A 409 1.77 -0.42 -13.92
CA ALA A 409 1.73 0.15 -12.57
C ALA A 409 2.63 1.38 -12.47
N ILE A 410 2.10 2.46 -11.90
CA ILE A 410 2.85 3.71 -11.66
C ILE A 410 3.41 3.68 -10.24
N ILE A 411 4.74 3.66 -10.13
CA ILE A 411 5.48 3.52 -8.89
C ILE A 411 6.16 4.86 -8.55
N ASN A 412 5.96 5.33 -7.33
CA ASN A 412 6.65 6.46 -6.73
C ASN A 412 7.96 6.01 -6.08
N THR A 413 8.99 6.86 -6.12
CA THR A 413 10.28 6.54 -5.50
C THR A 413 10.29 7.13 -4.08
N PRO A 414 10.65 6.36 -3.01
CA PRO A 414 10.67 6.88 -1.65
C PRO A 414 11.55 8.13 -1.50
N GLU A 415 11.09 9.13 -0.75
CA GLU A 415 11.86 10.35 -0.51
C GLU A 415 13.23 10.04 0.09
N GLY A 416 14.29 10.56 -0.54
CA GLY A 416 15.68 10.31 -0.14
C GLY A 416 16.31 9.07 -0.79
N VAL A 417 15.54 8.17 -1.40
CA VAL A 417 16.07 7.03 -2.17
C VAL A 417 16.10 7.40 -3.65
N ASN A 418 17.28 7.36 -4.27
CA ASN A 418 17.43 7.50 -5.72
C ASN A 418 18.47 6.49 -6.22
N LEU A 419 18.00 5.25 -6.37
CA LEU A 419 18.79 4.11 -6.82
C LEU A 419 18.37 3.64 -8.22
N ALA A 420 19.29 3.06 -8.98
CA ALA A 420 19.08 2.47 -10.29
C ALA A 420 18.42 1.07 -10.20
N LEU A 421 17.26 0.99 -9.53
CA LEU A 421 16.46 -0.23 -9.43
C LEU A 421 15.72 -0.51 -10.75
N ASP A 422 16.00 -1.66 -11.38
CA ASP A 422 15.17 -2.23 -12.45
C ASP A 422 14.41 -3.47 -11.94
N ILE A 423 13.33 -3.83 -12.62
CA ILE A 423 12.47 -4.97 -12.31
C ILE A 423 12.19 -5.71 -13.62
N ASP A 424 12.83 -6.87 -13.79
CA ASP A 424 12.75 -7.71 -14.98
C ASP A 424 11.67 -8.80 -14.87
N ARG A 425 11.29 -9.20 -13.64
CA ARG A 425 10.30 -10.26 -13.37
C ARG A 425 9.45 -9.95 -12.13
N VAL A 426 8.14 -10.23 -12.22
CA VAL A 426 7.18 -10.11 -11.10
C VAL A 426 6.24 -11.32 -11.02
N ARG A 427 5.71 -11.58 -9.83
CA ARG A 427 4.69 -12.60 -9.59
C ARG A 427 3.67 -12.11 -8.54
N PRO A 428 2.56 -11.50 -8.97
CA PRO A 428 1.51 -11.01 -8.07
C PRO A 428 0.43 -12.04 -7.74
N ASP A 429 -0.09 -11.92 -6.51
CA ASP A 429 -1.20 -12.67 -5.93
C ASP A 429 -2.20 -11.65 -5.36
N VAL A 430 -3.38 -11.53 -5.98
CA VAL A 430 -4.28 -10.36 -5.86
C VAL A 430 -5.72 -10.78 -5.57
N LEU A 431 -6.33 -10.16 -4.57
CA LEU A 431 -7.75 -10.26 -4.23
C LEU A 431 -8.52 -9.04 -4.77
N LEU A 432 -9.66 -9.28 -5.41
CA LEU A 432 -10.57 -8.24 -5.93
C LEU A 432 -11.78 -8.07 -5.01
N TYR A 433 -12.10 -6.82 -4.65
CA TYR A 433 -13.16 -6.48 -3.71
C TYR A 433 -14.28 -5.64 -4.35
N ASP A 434 -15.52 -5.97 -3.99
CA ASP A 434 -16.70 -5.09 -4.14
C ASP A 434 -17.12 -4.71 -2.71
N GLN A 435 -17.10 -3.42 -2.40
CA GLN A 435 -17.32 -2.89 -1.05
C GLN A 435 -16.33 -3.44 -0.01
N GLN A 436 -16.68 -4.50 0.71
CA GLN A 436 -15.83 -5.16 1.72
C GLN A 436 -15.68 -6.67 1.49
N THR A 437 -16.28 -7.22 0.42
CA THR A 437 -16.25 -8.65 0.11
C THR A 437 -15.23 -8.94 -0.99
N ALA A 438 -14.21 -9.74 -0.68
CA ALA A 438 -13.33 -10.33 -1.69
C ALA A 438 -14.14 -11.35 -2.51
N PHE A 439 -14.30 -11.11 -3.82
CA PHE A 439 -15.18 -11.92 -4.68
C PHE A 439 -14.41 -12.76 -5.70
N ALA A 440 -13.17 -12.40 -6.02
CA ALA A 440 -12.31 -13.14 -6.92
C ALA A 440 -10.83 -12.97 -6.56
N ARG A 441 -9.99 -13.90 -7.02
CA ARG A 441 -8.53 -13.88 -6.87
C ARG A 441 -7.86 -14.11 -8.22
N ILE A 442 -6.74 -13.41 -8.42
CA ILE A 442 -5.84 -13.55 -9.58
C ILE A 442 -4.46 -13.87 -8.99
N SER A 443 -4.02 -15.12 -9.13
CA SER A 443 -2.76 -15.62 -8.55
C SER A 443 -1.84 -16.12 -9.65
N CYS A 444 -0.70 -15.44 -9.83
CA CYS A 444 0.35 -15.89 -10.75
C CYS A 444 1.21 -16.94 -10.04
N GLU A 445 1.31 -18.16 -10.58
CA GLU A 445 2.23 -19.18 -10.07
C GLU A 445 3.63 -19.04 -10.70
N GLU A 446 3.66 -18.73 -12.00
CA GLU A 446 4.86 -18.47 -12.78
C GLU A 446 5.29 -16.99 -12.74
N TRP A 447 6.52 -16.71 -13.19
CA TRP A 447 7.08 -15.36 -13.25
C TRP A 447 6.65 -14.63 -14.53
N SER A 448 5.90 -13.54 -14.38
CA SER A 448 5.59 -12.61 -15.47
C SER A 448 6.83 -11.77 -15.81
N HIS A 449 7.15 -11.64 -17.10
CA HIS A 449 8.21 -10.74 -17.56
C HIS A 449 7.78 -9.28 -17.34
N ALA A 450 8.69 -8.46 -16.82
CA ALA A 450 8.47 -7.07 -16.50
C ALA A 450 9.58 -6.16 -17.07
N THR A 451 9.34 -4.85 -17.06
CA THR A 451 10.33 -3.85 -17.47
C THR A 451 10.03 -2.52 -16.80
N MET A 452 11.01 -1.88 -16.17
CA MET A 452 10.86 -0.51 -15.68
C MET A 452 11.08 0.50 -16.81
N LYS A 453 10.18 1.48 -16.91
CA LYS A 453 10.23 2.58 -17.88
C LYS A 453 10.17 3.92 -17.16
N PRO A 454 10.85 4.98 -17.65
CA PRO A 454 10.76 6.30 -17.05
C PRO A 454 9.32 6.84 -17.15
N GLY A 455 8.77 7.30 -16.03
CA GLY A 455 7.48 7.98 -15.97
C GLY A 455 7.62 9.50 -16.12
N LYS A 456 6.52 10.21 -15.86
CA LYS A 456 6.51 11.68 -15.76
C LYS A 456 6.74 12.08 -14.29
N ARG A 457 7.28 13.28 -14.04
CA ARG A 457 7.39 13.89 -12.68
C ARG A 457 8.08 13.03 -11.60
N GLY A 458 9.02 12.16 -11.97
CA GLY A 458 9.79 11.34 -11.00
C GLY A 458 9.18 9.96 -10.67
N TYR A 459 7.96 9.66 -11.14
CA TYR A 459 7.44 8.30 -11.09
C TYR A 459 8.21 7.38 -12.05
N ARG A 460 8.33 6.10 -11.70
CA ARG A 460 8.68 5.01 -12.63
C ARG A 460 7.40 4.29 -13.06
N ARG A 461 7.45 3.61 -14.21
CA ARG A 461 6.35 2.75 -14.68
C ARG A 461 6.85 1.33 -14.83
N LEU A 462 6.33 0.44 -14.00
CA LEU A 462 6.47 -1.00 -14.17
C LEU A 462 5.48 -1.44 -15.25
N VAL A 463 5.95 -2.18 -16.25
CA VAL A 463 5.10 -2.80 -17.27
C VAL A 463 5.36 -4.30 -17.24
N ALA A 464 4.33 -5.09 -16.91
CA ALA A 464 4.40 -6.54 -16.82
C ALA A 464 3.45 -7.21 -17.82
N ASP A 465 3.95 -8.22 -18.54
CA ASP A 465 3.16 -9.03 -19.46
C ASP A 465 2.62 -10.27 -18.73
N MET A 466 1.30 -10.42 -18.72
CA MET A 466 0.58 -11.47 -18.02
C MET A 466 -0.16 -12.35 -19.01
N SER A 467 0.04 -13.66 -18.92
CA SER A 467 -0.56 -14.65 -19.83
C SER A 467 -1.27 -15.76 -19.06
N ASP A 468 -2.49 -16.07 -19.50
CA ASP A 468 -3.34 -17.19 -19.06
C ASP A 468 -3.48 -17.42 -17.54
N ILE A 469 -3.49 -16.35 -16.74
CA ILE A 469 -3.66 -16.44 -15.27
C ILE A 469 -5.11 -16.83 -14.93
N PRO A 470 -5.36 -17.84 -14.07
CA PRO A 470 -6.71 -18.20 -13.66
C PRO A 470 -7.36 -17.13 -12.78
N ILE A 471 -8.64 -16.84 -13.05
CA ILE A 471 -9.51 -16.04 -12.16
C ILE A 471 -10.30 -17.00 -11.25
N GLU A 472 -9.84 -17.19 -10.02
CA GLU A 472 -10.54 -17.94 -8.99
C GLU A 472 -11.75 -17.11 -8.48
N ILE A 473 -12.93 -17.72 -8.37
CA ILE A 473 -14.17 -17.05 -7.92
C ILE A 473 -14.43 -17.41 -6.46
N LEU A 474 -14.24 -16.44 -5.56
CA LEU A 474 -14.37 -16.61 -4.10
C LEU A 474 -15.82 -16.46 -3.62
N ASP A 475 -16.55 -15.46 -4.12
CA ASP A 475 -17.97 -15.23 -3.79
C ASP A 475 -18.81 -15.10 -5.06
N LYS A 476 -19.63 -16.12 -5.34
CA LYS A 476 -20.42 -16.18 -6.58
C LYS A 476 -21.47 -15.06 -6.69
N PRO A 477 -22.27 -14.73 -5.65
CA PRO A 477 -23.27 -13.66 -5.73
C PRO A 477 -22.67 -12.27 -5.97
N THR A 478 -21.54 -11.93 -5.34
CA THR A 478 -20.84 -10.66 -5.57
C THR A 478 -20.18 -10.64 -6.95
N PHE A 479 -19.57 -11.76 -7.39
CA PHE A 479 -19.02 -11.86 -8.75
C PHE A 479 -20.10 -11.74 -9.85
N GLU A 480 -21.27 -12.37 -9.70
CA GLU A 480 -22.41 -12.20 -10.63
C GLU A 480 -22.91 -10.74 -10.66
N ARG A 481 -22.98 -10.06 -9.50
CA ARG A 481 -23.32 -8.64 -9.41
C ARG A 481 -22.29 -7.78 -10.15
N PHE A 482 -21.01 -8.02 -9.90
CA PHE A 482 -19.88 -7.31 -10.52
C PHE A 482 -19.84 -7.50 -12.04
N LEU A 483 -20.06 -8.72 -12.54
CA LEU A 483 -20.21 -8.99 -13.97
C LEU A 483 -21.37 -8.19 -14.56
N ARG A 484 -22.58 -8.25 -13.97
CA ARG A 484 -23.75 -7.51 -14.47
C ARG A 484 -23.49 -6.00 -14.57
N ARG A 485 -22.73 -5.43 -13.62
CA ARG A 485 -22.31 -4.01 -13.67
C ARG A 485 -21.43 -3.73 -14.88
N ILE A 486 -20.31 -4.45 -15.04
CA ILE A 486 -19.38 -4.28 -16.18
C ILE A 486 -20.08 -4.50 -17.53
N LEU A 487 -20.95 -5.51 -17.61
CA LEU A 487 -21.63 -5.91 -18.84
C LEU A 487 -22.73 -4.92 -19.27
N PHE A 488 -23.43 -4.24 -18.34
CA PHE A 488 -24.66 -3.50 -18.68
C PHE A 488 -24.77 -2.07 -18.13
N GLU A 489 -24.03 -1.66 -17.08
CA GLU A 489 -24.10 -0.27 -16.60
C GLU A 489 -23.44 0.69 -17.61
N PRO A 490 -24.02 1.88 -17.86
CA PRO A 490 -23.57 2.80 -18.91
C PRO A 490 -22.36 3.65 -18.50
N THR A 491 -21.30 2.99 -18.01
CA THR A 491 -20.09 3.62 -17.48
C THR A 491 -18.86 3.05 -18.18
N ASP A 492 -17.99 3.91 -18.72
CA ASP A 492 -16.81 3.47 -19.48
C ASP A 492 -15.69 2.89 -18.60
N ARG A 493 -15.72 3.15 -17.28
CA ARG A 493 -14.73 2.69 -16.30
C ARG A 493 -15.39 2.32 -14.97
N PHE A 494 -15.07 1.13 -14.49
CA PHE A 494 -15.39 0.61 -13.16
C PHE A 494 -14.13 0.60 -12.33
N GLU A 495 -14.25 0.92 -11.04
CA GLU A 495 -13.15 0.84 -10.09
C GLU A 495 -13.46 -0.25 -9.06
N THR A 496 -12.48 -1.14 -8.84
CA THR A 496 -12.52 -2.19 -7.81
C THR A 496 -11.32 -1.99 -6.90
N PHE A 497 -11.54 -2.15 -5.59
CA PHE A 497 -10.44 -2.15 -4.64
C PHE A 497 -9.71 -3.49 -4.74
N ILE A 498 -8.38 -3.43 -4.77
CA ILE A 498 -7.53 -4.60 -4.81
C ILE A 498 -6.59 -4.60 -3.61
N GLN A 499 -6.31 -5.78 -3.08
CA GLN A 499 -5.31 -6.02 -2.03
C GLN A 499 -4.56 -7.29 -2.39
N GLY A 500 -3.24 -7.30 -2.23
CA GLY A 500 -2.42 -8.42 -2.68
C GLY A 500 -1.00 -8.41 -2.17
N THR A 501 -0.23 -9.38 -2.65
CA THR A 501 1.21 -9.47 -2.43
C THR A 501 1.91 -9.75 -3.74
N ALA A 502 3.10 -9.19 -3.95
CA ALA A 502 3.96 -9.52 -5.09
C ALA A 502 5.27 -10.13 -4.62
N ASP A 503 5.74 -11.13 -5.35
CA ASP A 503 7.17 -11.43 -5.40
C ASP A 503 7.77 -10.67 -6.59
N VAL A 504 8.95 -10.09 -6.41
CA VAL A 504 9.62 -9.21 -7.38
C VAL A 504 11.09 -9.58 -7.45
N HIS A 505 11.61 -9.69 -8.67
CA HIS A 505 13.05 -9.74 -8.91
C HIS A 505 13.54 -8.32 -9.21
N ILE A 506 14.46 -7.81 -8.39
CA ILE A 506 15.02 -6.46 -8.50
C ILE A 506 16.48 -6.59 -8.94
N VAL A 507 16.80 -6.01 -10.09
CA VAL A 507 18.16 -5.94 -10.63
C VAL A 507 18.77 -4.60 -10.24
N THR A 508 20.00 -4.61 -9.72
CA THR A 508 20.71 -3.39 -9.29
C THR A 508 22.19 -3.42 -9.70
N GLY A 509 22.89 -2.29 -9.54
CA GLY A 509 24.33 -2.24 -9.79
C GLY A 509 25.20 -3.01 -8.77
N LEU A 510 24.67 -3.35 -7.59
CA LEU A 510 25.36 -4.14 -6.56
C LEU A 510 25.12 -5.64 -6.76
N ALA A 511 23.85 -6.05 -6.77
CA ALA A 511 23.42 -7.43 -6.84
C ALA A 511 21.95 -7.55 -7.30
N ASP A 512 21.54 -8.78 -7.61
CA ASP A 512 20.15 -9.15 -7.87
C ASP A 512 19.45 -9.60 -6.58
N PHE A 513 18.23 -9.11 -6.36
CA PHE A 513 17.43 -9.42 -5.18
C PHE A 513 16.09 -10.04 -5.54
N LEU A 514 15.85 -11.26 -5.05
CA LEU A 514 14.50 -11.79 -4.94
C LEU A 514 13.86 -11.21 -3.67
N VAL A 515 12.79 -10.45 -3.82
CA VAL A 515 12.04 -9.83 -2.72
C VAL A 515 10.61 -10.32 -2.77
N ARG A 516 10.18 -11.03 -1.72
CA ARG A 516 8.91 -11.77 -1.67
C ARG A 516 7.88 -11.14 -0.78
N LYS A 517 6.61 -11.42 -1.09
CA LYS A 517 5.43 -10.99 -0.35
C LYS A 517 5.36 -9.48 -0.05
N ILE A 518 5.84 -8.66 -0.98
CA ILE A 518 5.68 -7.19 -1.01
C ILE A 518 4.19 -6.86 -0.95
N PRO A 519 3.66 -6.29 0.15
CA PRO A 519 2.21 -6.11 0.34
C PRO A 519 1.71 -4.83 -0.34
N PHE A 520 0.67 -4.92 -1.16
CA PHE A 520 0.11 -3.76 -1.86
C PHE A 520 -1.42 -3.72 -1.85
N GLN A 521 -1.96 -2.51 -2.01
CA GLN A 521 -3.40 -2.26 -2.16
C GLN A 521 -3.65 -1.00 -2.99
N GLY A 522 -4.84 -0.86 -3.56
CA GLY A 522 -5.22 0.33 -4.33
C GLY A 522 -6.52 0.15 -5.12
N MET A 523 -6.83 1.10 -6.01
CA MET A 523 -7.94 0.99 -6.96
C MET A 523 -7.44 0.55 -8.33
N ALA A 524 -8.02 -0.53 -8.87
CA ALA A 524 -7.82 -0.94 -10.26
C ALA A 524 -8.95 -0.42 -11.15
N GLY A 525 -8.59 0.23 -12.25
CA GLY A 525 -9.54 0.71 -13.26
C GLY A 525 -9.76 -0.31 -14.37
N ILE A 526 -10.99 -0.80 -14.50
CA ILE A 526 -11.43 -1.77 -15.53
C ILE A 526 -12.39 -1.05 -16.48
N LYS A 527 -12.25 -1.21 -17.80
CA LYS A 527 -13.20 -0.60 -18.75
C LYS A 527 -14.53 -1.36 -18.80
N GLY A 528 -15.60 -0.63 -19.03
CA GLY A 528 -16.94 -1.17 -19.21
C GLY A 528 -17.12 -1.93 -20.53
N PHE A 529 -18.07 -2.86 -20.54
CA PHE A 529 -18.40 -3.70 -21.71
C PHE A 529 -19.78 -3.40 -22.29
N ALA A 530 -20.57 -2.49 -21.68
CA ALA A 530 -21.92 -2.15 -22.14
C ALA A 530 -22.00 -1.59 -23.57
N SER A 531 -20.91 -1.04 -24.12
CA SER A 531 -20.81 -0.67 -25.53
C SER A 531 -20.84 -1.88 -26.47
N PHE A 532 -20.30 -3.04 -26.06
CA PHE A 532 -20.41 -4.27 -26.85
C PHE A 532 -21.86 -4.65 -27.11
N PHE A 533 -22.75 -4.49 -26.13
CA PHE A 533 -24.15 -4.87 -26.25
C PHE A 533 -25.03 -3.79 -26.90
N ARG A 534 -24.72 -2.50 -26.69
CA ARG A 534 -25.46 -1.39 -27.34
C ARG A 534 -25.09 -1.19 -28.81
N ASP A 535 -23.80 -1.30 -29.12
CA ASP A 535 -23.20 -0.82 -30.37
C ASP A 535 -22.77 -1.99 -31.30
N LEU A 536 -23.39 -3.17 -31.13
CA LEU A 536 -23.05 -4.39 -31.87
C LEU A 536 -23.56 -4.37 -33.31
N ASP A 537 -22.69 -3.98 -34.23
CA ASP A 537 -22.89 -4.17 -35.68
C ASP A 537 -22.64 -5.65 -36.04
N ALA A 538 -23.75 -6.39 -36.15
CA ALA A 538 -23.79 -7.80 -36.54
C ALA A 538 -24.63 -7.98 -37.81
N GLY A 539 -24.09 -8.72 -38.79
CA GLY A 539 -24.75 -8.93 -40.08
C GLY A 539 -24.39 -10.26 -40.72
N VAL A 540 -25.41 -10.97 -41.20
CA VAL A 540 -25.26 -12.23 -41.93
C VAL A 540 -24.75 -11.93 -43.35
N LYS A 541 -23.68 -12.60 -43.78
CA LYS A 541 -23.10 -12.50 -45.14
C LYS A 541 -23.64 -13.53 -46.11
N SER A 542 -23.92 -14.74 -45.64
CA SER A 542 -24.40 -15.85 -46.46
C SER A 542 -25.04 -16.93 -45.60
N LEU A 543 -26.05 -17.61 -46.14
CA LEU A 543 -26.74 -18.75 -45.53
C LEU A 543 -26.65 -19.97 -46.46
N ARG A 544 -26.31 -21.12 -45.89
CA ARG A 544 -26.33 -22.43 -46.55
C ARG A 544 -27.14 -23.41 -45.73
N ILE A 545 -28.03 -24.15 -46.36
CA ILE A 545 -28.79 -25.22 -45.70
C ILE A 545 -27.97 -26.51 -45.77
N VAL A 546 -27.83 -27.19 -44.63
CA VAL A 546 -26.98 -28.37 -44.44
C VAL A 546 -27.81 -29.65 -44.45
N ASP A 547 -28.96 -29.65 -43.76
CA ASP A 547 -29.98 -30.72 -43.80
C ASP A 547 -31.36 -30.13 -43.45
N SER A 548 -32.41 -30.92 -43.64
CA SER A 548 -33.80 -30.58 -43.38
C SER A 548 -34.60 -31.80 -42.93
N SER A 549 -35.45 -31.64 -41.90
CA SER A 549 -36.55 -32.57 -41.57
C SER A 549 -37.86 -32.03 -42.14
N GLY A 550 -39.01 -32.63 -41.81
CA GLY A 550 -40.31 -32.06 -42.18
C GLY A 550 -40.65 -30.75 -41.44
N ASP A 551 -40.01 -30.53 -40.29
CA ASP A 551 -40.33 -29.53 -39.28
C ASP A 551 -39.13 -28.64 -38.86
N SER A 552 -37.93 -28.90 -39.39
CA SER A 552 -36.72 -28.11 -39.09
C SER A 552 -35.72 -28.00 -40.25
N LEU A 553 -34.88 -26.95 -40.18
CA LEU A 553 -33.71 -26.73 -41.04
C LEU A 553 -32.43 -26.64 -40.21
N ALA A 554 -31.36 -27.31 -40.66
CA ALA A 554 -30.00 -27.08 -40.19
C ALA A 554 -29.28 -26.14 -41.16
N ILE A 555 -28.66 -25.07 -40.64
CA ILE A 555 -28.18 -23.93 -41.41
C ILE A 555 -26.74 -23.57 -40.98
N ASP A 556 -25.81 -23.51 -41.93
CA ASP A 556 -24.53 -22.83 -41.75
C ASP A 556 -24.70 -21.35 -42.13
N ALA A 557 -24.46 -20.45 -41.19
CA ALA A 557 -24.53 -19.00 -41.40
C ALA A 557 -23.14 -18.36 -41.25
N LEU A 558 -22.69 -17.63 -42.28
CA LEU A 558 -21.47 -16.83 -42.18
C LEU A 558 -21.84 -15.44 -41.64
N VAL A 559 -21.50 -15.17 -40.38
CA VAL A 559 -21.89 -13.93 -39.67
C VAL A 559 -20.67 -13.04 -39.48
N ALA A 560 -20.79 -11.76 -39.84
CA ALA A 560 -19.82 -10.73 -39.48
C ALA A 560 -20.26 -10.04 -38.19
N ILE A 561 -19.34 -9.87 -37.24
CA ILE A 561 -19.60 -9.21 -35.94
C ILE A 561 -18.49 -8.20 -35.67
N LYS A 562 -18.86 -6.95 -35.45
CA LYS A 562 -17.95 -5.88 -35.06
C LYS A 562 -17.94 -5.74 -33.54
N ASN A 563 -16.85 -6.16 -32.90
CA ASN A 563 -16.57 -5.88 -31.49
C ASN A 563 -16.12 -4.40 -31.35
N PRO A 564 -16.85 -3.53 -30.63
CA PRO A 564 -16.48 -2.13 -30.44
C PRO A 564 -15.47 -1.91 -29.30
N THR A 565 -15.14 -2.94 -28.53
CA THR A 565 -14.25 -2.85 -27.36
C THR A 565 -12.80 -3.19 -27.70
N ASP A 566 -11.85 -2.77 -26.85
CA ASP A 566 -10.44 -3.16 -26.94
C ASP A 566 -10.11 -4.50 -26.24
N TYR A 567 -11.14 -5.26 -25.83
CA TYR A 567 -11.01 -6.58 -25.23
C TYR A 567 -11.10 -7.70 -26.27
N SER A 568 -10.38 -8.80 -26.03
CA SER A 568 -10.42 -10.03 -26.81
C SER A 568 -11.03 -11.18 -26.00
N PHE A 569 -11.79 -12.08 -26.64
CA PHE A 569 -12.46 -13.20 -25.98
C PHE A 569 -12.25 -14.51 -26.74
N SER A 570 -11.74 -15.54 -26.08
CA SER A 570 -11.71 -16.91 -26.61
C SER A 570 -12.90 -17.69 -26.04
N ILE A 571 -13.88 -17.99 -26.89
CA ILE A 571 -15.16 -18.60 -26.52
C ILE A 571 -15.22 -20.00 -27.15
N SER A 572 -15.05 -21.05 -26.35
CA SER A 572 -15.10 -22.44 -26.84
C SER A 572 -16.51 -22.91 -27.19
N TYR A 573 -17.53 -22.43 -26.48
CA TYR A 573 -18.93 -22.73 -26.78
C TYR A 573 -19.83 -21.55 -26.38
N LEU A 574 -20.75 -21.20 -27.27
CA LEU A 574 -21.87 -20.31 -27.02
C LEU A 574 -23.11 -20.83 -27.75
N ASP A 575 -24.23 -20.95 -27.05
CA ASP A 575 -25.56 -21.17 -27.60
C ASP A 575 -26.46 -19.95 -27.35
N VAL A 576 -27.30 -19.60 -28.32
CA VAL A 576 -28.30 -18.52 -28.22
C VAL A 576 -29.60 -18.92 -28.91
N HIS A 577 -30.74 -18.59 -28.30
CA HIS A 577 -32.04 -18.79 -28.90
C HIS A 577 -32.34 -17.73 -29.96
N PHE A 578 -32.99 -18.14 -31.06
CA PHE A 578 -33.61 -17.24 -32.01
C PHE A 578 -35.05 -16.96 -31.58
N VAL A 579 -35.41 -15.68 -31.47
CA VAL A 579 -36.69 -15.23 -30.95
C VAL A 579 -37.35 -14.26 -31.92
N THR A 580 -38.65 -14.44 -32.17
CA THR A 580 -39.50 -13.46 -32.85
C THR A 580 -40.83 -13.30 -32.12
N LYS A 581 -41.28 -12.06 -31.93
CA LYS A 581 -42.52 -11.71 -31.19
C LYS A 581 -42.70 -12.51 -29.88
N GLY A 582 -41.60 -12.62 -29.12
CA GLY A 582 -41.49 -13.33 -27.84
C GLY A 582 -41.34 -14.86 -27.90
N ALA A 583 -41.61 -15.49 -29.05
CA ALA A 583 -41.57 -16.94 -29.23
C ALA A 583 -40.20 -17.43 -29.74
N VAL A 584 -39.73 -18.57 -29.24
CA VAL A 584 -38.46 -19.18 -29.68
C VAL A 584 -38.70 -19.99 -30.95
N ILE A 585 -37.93 -19.72 -32.00
CA ILE A 585 -38.06 -20.34 -33.33
C ILE A 585 -36.88 -21.27 -33.68
N GLY A 586 -35.82 -21.27 -32.87
CA GLY A 586 -34.59 -22.02 -33.13
C GLY A 586 -33.47 -21.65 -32.16
N ASN A 587 -32.25 -22.13 -32.43
CA ASN A 587 -31.03 -21.71 -31.73
C ASN A 587 -29.81 -21.63 -32.67
N GLY A 588 -28.77 -20.96 -32.21
CA GLY A 588 -27.51 -20.74 -32.92
C GLY A 588 -26.32 -21.06 -32.04
N THR A 589 -25.52 -22.04 -32.46
CA THR A 589 -24.31 -22.47 -31.76
C THR A 589 -23.04 -21.93 -32.43
N LEU A 590 -22.10 -21.50 -31.60
CA LEU A 590 -20.80 -20.95 -31.97
C LEU A 590 -19.71 -21.67 -31.17
N MET A 591 -18.66 -22.14 -31.84
CA MET A 591 -17.63 -23.02 -31.26
C MET A 591 -16.24 -22.49 -31.55
N ASP A 592 -15.36 -22.56 -30.55
CA ASP A 592 -13.92 -22.24 -30.60
C ASP A 592 -13.54 -20.97 -31.40
N VAL A 593 -14.18 -19.85 -31.05
CA VAL A 593 -13.94 -18.54 -31.67
C VAL A 593 -13.05 -17.63 -30.82
N GLU A 594 -12.21 -16.83 -31.48
CA GLU A 594 -11.49 -15.72 -30.85
C GLU A 594 -12.05 -14.39 -31.35
N VAL A 595 -12.88 -13.73 -30.53
CA VAL A 595 -13.45 -12.40 -30.78
C VAL A 595 -12.39 -11.35 -30.48
N ARG A 596 -11.83 -10.76 -31.52
CA ARG A 596 -10.83 -9.67 -31.42
C ARG A 596 -11.52 -8.30 -31.54
N PRO A 597 -10.87 -7.20 -31.12
CA PRO A 597 -11.34 -5.84 -31.40
C PRO A 597 -11.58 -5.59 -32.90
N GLY A 598 -12.63 -4.85 -33.24
CA GLY A 598 -12.99 -4.57 -34.64
C GLY A 598 -13.81 -5.68 -35.30
N ARG A 599 -13.65 -5.86 -36.62
CA ARG A 599 -14.55 -6.70 -37.44
C ARG A 599 -14.06 -8.16 -37.52
N ASN A 600 -14.87 -9.06 -36.99
CA ASN A 600 -14.68 -10.51 -37.03
C ASN A 600 -15.67 -11.15 -38.02
N VAL A 601 -15.42 -12.41 -38.42
CA VAL A 601 -16.32 -13.20 -39.28
C VAL A 601 -16.26 -14.67 -38.83
N TYR A 602 -17.41 -15.29 -38.59
CA TYR A 602 -17.52 -16.68 -38.09
C TYR A 602 -18.56 -17.50 -38.85
N SER A 603 -18.40 -18.82 -38.79
CA SER A 603 -19.45 -19.77 -39.16
C SER A 603 -20.26 -20.13 -37.91
N VAL A 604 -21.54 -19.77 -37.89
CA VAL A 604 -22.51 -20.14 -36.86
C VAL A 604 -23.29 -21.36 -37.36
N LYS A 605 -23.48 -22.36 -36.50
CA LYS A 605 -24.37 -23.51 -36.78
C LYS A 605 -25.74 -23.24 -36.17
N ALA A 606 -26.69 -22.91 -37.03
CA ALA A 606 -28.05 -22.54 -36.69
C ALA A 606 -29.02 -23.70 -36.93
N GLN A 607 -29.98 -23.89 -36.02
CA GLN A 607 -31.13 -24.76 -36.22
C GLN A 607 -32.42 -23.93 -36.14
N TRP A 608 -33.25 -24.04 -37.16
CA TRP A 608 -34.60 -23.46 -37.20
C TRP A 608 -35.59 -24.59 -36.98
N ALA A 609 -36.26 -24.62 -35.83
CA ALA A 609 -37.16 -25.71 -35.42
C ALA A 609 -38.31 -25.17 -34.54
N PRO A 610 -39.16 -24.26 -35.06
CA PRO A 610 -40.11 -23.51 -34.23
C PRO A 610 -41.11 -24.39 -33.48
N HIS A 611 -41.53 -25.51 -34.06
CA HIS A 611 -42.40 -26.47 -33.38
C HIS A 611 -41.73 -27.08 -32.13
N ALA A 612 -40.44 -27.43 -32.22
CA ALA A 612 -39.69 -28.07 -31.14
C ALA A 612 -39.34 -27.10 -30.00
N HIS A 613 -39.00 -25.84 -30.30
CA HIS A 613 -38.60 -24.87 -29.28
C HIS A 613 -39.76 -24.06 -28.68
N GLY A 614 -40.85 -23.83 -29.43
CA GLY A 614 -41.93 -22.92 -29.01
C GLY A 614 -43.35 -23.33 -29.45
N GLY A 615 -43.52 -24.54 -29.98
CA GLY A 615 -44.84 -25.10 -30.30
C GLY A 615 -45.61 -24.33 -31.39
N PRO A 616 -46.96 -24.45 -31.41
CA PRO A 616 -47.78 -23.87 -32.48
C PRO A 616 -47.71 -22.35 -32.62
N ASP A 617 -47.54 -21.61 -31.52
CA ASP A 617 -47.41 -20.14 -31.53
C ASP A 617 -46.11 -19.69 -32.23
N ALA A 618 -44.99 -20.37 -31.91
CA ALA A 618 -43.72 -20.14 -32.60
C ALA A 618 -43.79 -20.50 -34.09
N VAL A 619 -44.48 -21.58 -34.47
CA VAL A 619 -44.71 -21.91 -35.88
C VAL A 619 -45.44 -20.77 -36.58
N HIS A 620 -46.58 -20.31 -36.04
CA HIS A 620 -47.36 -19.22 -36.64
C HIS A 620 -46.54 -17.93 -36.80
N LYS A 621 -45.85 -17.49 -35.75
CA LYS A 621 -44.98 -16.29 -35.78
C LYS A 621 -43.77 -16.45 -36.71
N SER A 622 -43.22 -17.65 -36.85
CA SER A 622 -42.13 -17.93 -37.79
C SER A 622 -42.59 -17.84 -39.26
N LEU A 623 -43.82 -18.28 -39.57
CA LEU A 623 -44.40 -18.17 -40.90
C LEU A 623 -44.76 -16.71 -41.24
N GLU A 624 -45.25 -15.94 -40.26
CA GLU A 624 -45.51 -14.51 -40.41
C GLU A 624 -44.20 -13.74 -40.72
N LEU A 625 -43.14 -14.00 -39.94
CA LEU A 625 -41.79 -13.44 -40.15
C LEU A 625 -41.26 -13.77 -41.55
N LEU A 626 -41.28 -15.04 -41.97
CA LEU A 626 -40.81 -15.46 -43.29
C LEU A 626 -41.65 -14.87 -44.44
N SER A 627 -42.97 -14.76 -44.26
CA SER A 627 -43.89 -14.16 -45.24
C SER A 627 -43.59 -12.67 -45.45
N SER A 628 -43.41 -11.92 -44.35
CA SER A 628 -43.06 -10.50 -44.35
C SER A 628 -41.69 -10.25 -45.01
N TYR A 629 -40.69 -11.05 -44.61
CA TYR A 629 -39.33 -11.01 -45.11
C TYR A 629 -39.24 -11.29 -46.63
N ILE A 630 -39.92 -12.34 -47.12
CA ILE A 630 -39.96 -12.70 -48.55
C ILE A 630 -40.80 -11.71 -49.38
N SER A 631 -41.73 -10.99 -48.74
CA SER A 631 -42.43 -9.83 -49.33
C SER A 631 -41.56 -8.55 -49.39
N GLY A 632 -40.28 -8.61 -49.02
CA GLY A 632 -39.33 -7.51 -49.13
C GLY A 632 -39.30 -6.54 -47.93
N HIS A 633 -39.93 -6.87 -46.81
CA HIS A 633 -39.87 -6.06 -45.60
C HIS A 633 -38.54 -6.27 -44.84
N ASN A 634 -38.02 -5.20 -44.23
CA ASN A 634 -36.80 -5.25 -43.41
C ASN A 634 -37.11 -5.89 -42.04
N GLU A 635 -36.97 -7.21 -41.95
CA GLU A 635 -37.22 -7.98 -40.73
C GLU A 635 -35.97 -8.14 -39.83
N SER A 636 -36.19 -8.47 -38.56
CA SER A 636 -35.13 -8.73 -37.58
C SER A 636 -35.46 -9.90 -36.65
N ILE A 637 -34.43 -10.58 -36.18
CA ILE A 637 -34.54 -11.70 -35.23
C ILE A 637 -33.78 -11.31 -33.95
N ALA A 638 -34.39 -11.54 -32.80
CA ALA A 638 -33.71 -11.36 -31.52
C ALA A 638 -32.88 -12.61 -31.18
N LEU A 639 -31.57 -12.43 -30.97
CA LEU A 639 -30.69 -13.43 -30.37
C LEU A 639 -30.79 -13.31 -28.86
N ARG A 640 -31.31 -14.35 -28.19
CA ARG A 640 -31.53 -14.37 -26.74
C ARG A 640 -30.60 -15.37 -26.06
N PHE A 641 -29.80 -14.88 -25.12
CA PHE A 641 -29.02 -15.75 -24.23
C PHE A 641 -29.93 -16.45 -23.21
N HIS A 642 -29.42 -17.52 -22.59
CA HIS A 642 -30.11 -18.33 -21.59
C HIS A 642 -29.12 -18.79 -20.51
N ARG A 643 -29.61 -19.46 -19.46
CA ARG A 643 -28.79 -19.92 -18.32
C ARG A 643 -27.73 -20.95 -18.70
N ASP A 644 -27.89 -21.56 -19.87
CA ASP A 644 -27.03 -22.61 -20.42
C ASP A 644 -26.27 -22.14 -21.67
N SER A 645 -26.31 -20.84 -22.01
CA SER A 645 -25.62 -20.28 -23.18
C SER A 645 -24.12 -20.58 -23.18
N ILE A 646 -23.47 -20.52 -22.01
CA ILE A 646 -22.07 -20.87 -21.79
C ILE A 646 -22.03 -21.85 -20.59
N PRO A 647 -22.21 -23.18 -20.81
CA PRO A 647 -22.43 -24.15 -19.72
C PRO A 647 -21.30 -24.21 -18.69
N LEU A 648 -20.05 -23.99 -19.12
CA LEU A 648 -18.87 -24.00 -18.24
C LEU A 648 -18.71 -22.73 -17.41
N MET A 649 -19.53 -21.71 -17.64
CA MET A 649 -19.55 -20.47 -16.85
C MET A 649 -20.99 -20.11 -16.45
N PRO A 650 -21.61 -20.87 -15.53
CA PRO A 650 -23.00 -20.64 -15.12
C PRO A 650 -23.21 -19.23 -14.56
N ASN A 651 -22.23 -18.66 -13.83
CA ASN A 651 -22.29 -17.28 -13.33
C ASN A 651 -22.40 -16.24 -14.46
N LEU A 652 -21.68 -16.45 -15.56
CA LEU A 652 -21.73 -15.57 -16.75
C LEU A 652 -23.04 -15.77 -17.51
N SER A 653 -23.45 -17.02 -17.72
CA SER A 653 -24.74 -17.35 -18.34
C SER A 653 -25.91 -16.76 -17.54
N ASN A 654 -25.93 -16.89 -16.21
CA ASN A 654 -26.89 -16.22 -15.33
C ASN A 654 -26.86 -14.70 -15.46
N ALA A 655 -25.68 -14.09 -15.64
CA ALA A 655 -25.56 -12.65 -15.86
C ALA A 655 -26.20 -12.19 -17.18
N ILE A 656 -26.03 -12.95 -18.28
CA ILE A 656 -26.53 -12.58 -19.61
C ILE A 656 -27.91 -13.17 -19.98
N SER A 657 -28.41 -14.15 -19.23
CA SER A 657 -29.60 -15.00 -19.52
C SER A 657 -30.95 -14.30 -19.81
N SER A 658 -31.03 -12.98 -19.68
CA SER A 658 -32.21 -12.17 -20.02
C SER A 658 -31.92 -11.09 -21.06
N TYR A 659 -30.77 -11.13 -21.72
CA TYR A 659 -30.37 -10.16 -22.73
C TYR A 659 -30.78 -10.63 -24.13
N GLU A 660 -31.33 -9.72 -24.92
CA GLU A 660 -31.75 -9.93 -26.30
C GLU A 660 -31.03 -8.93 -27.23
N ILE A 661 -30.31 -9.43 -28.24
CA ILE A 661 -29.68 -8.62 -29.29
C ILE A 661 -30.58 -8.71 -30.53
N SER A 662 -31.17 -7.61 -30.99
CA SER A 662 -31.84 -7.59 -32.30
C SER A 662 -30.78 -7.59 -33.41
N VAL A 663 -30.82 -8.61 -34.28
CA VAL A 663 -29.99 -8.70 -35.47
C VAL A 663 -30.89 -8.56 -36.70
N PRO A 664 -30.60 -7.62 -37.62
CA PRO A 664 -31.36 -7.53 -38.87
C PRO A 664 -31.15 -8.82 -39.67
N MET A 665 -32.24 -9.34 -40.26
CA MET A 665 -32.09 -10.40 -41.26
C MET A 665 -31.24 -9.85 -42.43
N PRO A 666 -30.40 -10.68 -43.08
CA PRO A 666 -29.71 -10.24 -44.29
C PRO A 666 -30.76 -9.76 -45.29
N LYS A 667 -30.51 -8.69 -46.05
CA LYS A 667 -31.39 -8.42 -47.20
C LYS A 667 -31.25 -9.62 -48.15
N LEU A 668 -32.38 -10.20 -48.55
CA LEU A 668 -32.43 -11.39 -49.42
C LEU A 668 -31.51 -11.22 -50.63
N LEU A 669 -31.58 -10.03 -51.23
CA LEU A 669 -30.87 -9.53 -52.41
C LEU A 669 -30.72 -8.00 -52.27
N ASN A 670 -30.26 -7.28 -53.31
CA ASN A 670 -30.27 -5.82 -53.28
C ASN A 670 -31.71 -5.27 -53.34
N GLN A 671 -31.89 -3.96 -53.06
CA GLN A 671 -33.24 -3.37 -53.08
C GLN A 671 -33.87 -3.27 -54.48
N ASP A 672 -33.08 -3.55 -55.52
CA ASP A 672 -33.49 -3.60 -56.92
C ASP A 672 -33.85 -5.02 -57.39
N GLU A 673 -33.71 -6.04 -56.51
CA GLU A 673 -33.85 -7.48 -56.82
C GLU A 673 -34.90 -8.14 -55.89
N PRO A 674 -36.21 -8.03 -56.17
CA PRO A 674 -37.25 -8.69 -55.37
C PRO A 674 -37.31 -10.21 -55.60
N PHE A 675 -37.92 -10.96 -54.67
CA PHE A 675 -38.12 -12.42 -54.81
C PHE A 675 -38.93 -12.80 -56.06
N VAL A 676 -39.91 -11.94 -56.42
CA VAL A 676 -40.57 -11.94 -57.73
C VAL A 676 -40.02 -10.75 -58.51
N ASP A 677 -38.99 -11.00 -59.32
CA ASP A 677 -38.25 -10.04 -60.14
C ASP A 677 -39.16 -9.37 -61.19
N SER A 678 -39.85 -10.20 -61.97
CA SER A 678 -40.63 -9.76 -63.12
C SER A 678 -41.80 -10.69 -63.42
N ALA A 679 -42.78 -10.18 -64.16
CA ALA A 679 -43.92 -10.97 -64.65
C ALA A 679 -44.13 -10.75 -66.14
N THR A 680 -44.47 -11.80 -66.89
CA THR A 680 -44.95 -11.71 -68.27
C THR A 680 -46.34 -12.33 -68.37
N PHE A 681 -47.32 -11.54 -68.79
CA PHE A 681 -48.70 -11.98 -68.97
C PHE A 681 -49.00 -12.18 -70.45
N HIS A 682 -49.46 -13.38 -70.82
CA HIS A 682 -49.75 -13.80 -72.17
C HIS A 682 -51.28 -13.87 -72.38
N LEU A 683 -51.84 -12.86 -73.06
CA LEU A 683 -53.30 -12.72 -73.16
C LEU A 683 -53.97 -13.85 -73.95
N LEU A 684 -53.40 -14.27 -75.09
CA LEU A 684 -54.04 -15.26 -75.97
C LEU A 684 -54.02 -16.67 -75.36
N THR A 685 -52.94 -17.04 -74.67
CA THR A 685 -52.87 -18.31 -73.94
C THR A 685 -53.47 -18.25 -72.54
N SER A 686 -53.90 -17.05 -72.07
CA SER A 686 -54.41 -16.79 -70.72
C SER A 686 -53.52 -17.41 -69.63
N SER A 687 -52.24 -17.05 -69.68
CA SER A 687 -51.21 -17.56 -68.77
C SER A 687 -50.17 -16.50 -68.43
N ALA A 688 -49.38 -16.75 -67.38
CA ALA A 688 -48.27 -15.89 -66.99
C ALA A 688 -46.99 -16.70 -66.75
N THR A 689 -45.82 -16.08 -66.95
CA THR A 689 -44.55 -16.52 -66.38
C THR A 689 -44.02 -15.49 -65.39
N PHE A 690 -43.27 -15.95 -64.39
CA PHE A 690 -42.68 -15.11 -63.36
C PHE A 690 -41.20 -15.40 -63.25
N GLY A 691 -40.38 -14.35 -63.19
CA GLY A 691 -38.98 -14.44 -62.80
C GLY A 691 -38.89 -14.51 -61.27
N PHE A 692 -38.39 -15.63 -60.74
CA PHE A 692 -38.15 -15.81 -59.31
C PHE A 692 -36.65 -15.80 -59.01
N HIS A 693 -36.22 -15.11 -57.96
CA HIS A 693 -34.84 -15.15 -57.51
C HIS A 693 -34.69 -15.94 -56.19
N ASN A 694 -33.86 -16.98 -56.19
CA ASN A 694 -33.57 -17.77 -55.01
C ASN A 694 -32.52 -17.07 -54.10
N PRO A 695 -32.80 -16.83 -52.81
CA PRO A 695 -31.84 -16.23 -51.87
C PRO A 695 -30.79 -17.22 -51.33
N PHE A 696 -30.94 -18.53 -51.53
CA PHE A 696 -29.97 -19.54 -51.11
C PHE A 696 -28.93 -19.79 -52.20
N GLN A 697 -27.65 -19.85 -51.80
CA GLN A 697 -26.53 -19.99 -52.74
C GLN A 697 -26.38 -21.42 -53.33
N THR A 698 -27.00 -22.43 -52.72
CA THR A 698 -26.76 -23.86 -53.04
C THR A 698 -27.99 -24.75 -53.00
N THR A 699 -29.16 -24.23 -52.64
CA THR A 699 -30.35 -25.04 -52.31
C THR A 699 -31.57 -24.55 -53.08
N PRO A 700 -32.13 -25.32 -54.02
CA PRO A 700 -33.30 -24.91 -54.77
C PRO A 700 -34.54 -24.81 -53.86
N ILE A 701 -35.39 -23.82 -54.11
CA ILE A 701 -36.71 -23.72 -53.49
C ILE A 701 -37.70 -24.41 -54.42
N MET A 702 -38.41 -25.44 -53.95
CA MET A 702 -39.47 -26.07 -54.73
C MET A 702 -40.81 -25.42 -54.40
N ILE A 703 -41.43 -24.74 -55.36
CA ILE A 703 -42.87 -24.43 -55.26
C ILE A 703 -43.63 -25.75 -55.47
N LYS A 704 -44.67 -25.98 -54.67
CA LYS A 704 -45.58 -27.13 -54.75
C LYS A 704 -46.95 -26.73 -55.26
N GLU A 705 -47.46 -25.62 -54.74
CA GLU A 705 -48.76 -25.05 -55.08
C GLU A 705 -48.67 -23.53 -54.94
N ILE A 706 -49.35 -22.81 -55.83
CA ILE A 706 -49.49 -21.36 -55.78
C ILE A 706 -50.92 -20.96 -56.15
N ASP A 707 -51.58 -20.24 -55.24
CA ASP A 707 -52.85 -19.54 -55.47
C ASP A 707 -52.58 -18.03 -55.35
N GLY A 708 -52.81 -17.28 -56.43
CA GLY A 708 -52.39 -15.89 -56.56
C GLY A 708 -53.46 -15.00 -57.18
N THR A 709 -53.57 -13.78 -56.67
CA THR A 709 -54.41 -12.72 -57.23
C THR A 709 -53.55 -11.49 -57.56
N ALA A 710 -53.74 -10.96 -58.77
CA ALA A 710 -53.09 -9.73 -59.21
C ALA A 710 -54.08 -8.56 -59.23
N TYR A 711 -53.57 -7.35 -59.03
CA TYR A 711 -54.32 -6.11 -58.87
C TYR A 711 -53.68 -4.96 -59.66
N TYR A 712 -54.52 -4.05 -60.14
CA TYR A 712 -54.12 -2.76 -60.73
C TYR A 712 -54.96 -1.65 -60.09
N ASN A 713 -54.31 -0.70 -59.41
CA ASN A 713 -54.98 0.36 -58.63
C ASN A 713 -56.09 -0.21 -57.70
N GLY A 714 -55.78 -1.31 -57.00
CA GLY A 714 -56.72 -2.02 -56.12
C GLY A 714 -57.82 -2.84 -56.82
N SER A 715 -57.95 -2.77 -58.15
CA SER A 715 -58.90 -3.58 -58.92
C SER A 715 -58.27 -4.91 -59.37
N ILE A 716 -58.91 -6.05 -59.09
CA ILE A 716 -58.45 -7.37 -59.51
C ILE A 716 -58.28 -7.42 -61.04
N THR A 717 -57.12 -7.85 -61.51
CA THR A 717 -56.81 -8.09 -62.93
C THR A 717 -57.10 -9.54 -63.33
N GLY A 718 -56.71 -10.49 -62.49
CA GLY A 718 -56.98 -11.92 -62.64
C GLY A 718 -56.50 -12.74 -61.44
N THR A 719 -56.91 -14.01 -61.40
CA THR A 719 -56.45 -14.99 -60.42
C THR A 719 -55.73 -16.16 -61.09
N MET A 720 -54.91 -16.87 -60.35
CA MET A 720 -54.02 -17.91 -60.84
C MET A 720 -53.98 -19.03 -59.80
N GLN A 721 -54.12 -20.28 -60.24
CA GLN A 721 -54.05 -21.44 -59.35
C GLN A 721 -53.30 -22.56 -60.06
N TYR A 722 -52.24 -23.08 -59.42
CA TYR A 722 -51.36 -24.08 -60.01
C TYR A 722 -50.79 -25.01 -58.93
N ASP A 723 -50.94 -26.31 -59.13
CA ASP A 723 -50.71 -27.40 -58.18
C ASP A 723 -49.58 -28.37 -58.61
N LEU A 724 -48.87 -28.04 -59.70
CA LEU A 724 -47.74 -28.82 -60.19
C LEU A 724 -46.41 -28.22 -59.69
N PRO A 725 -45.49 -29.05 -59.17
CA PRO A 725 -44.27 -28.55 -58.55
C PRO A 725 -43.21 -28.10 -59.56
N PHE A 726 -42.52 -26.99 -59.27
CA PHE A 726 -41.37 -26.51 -60.04
C PHE A 726 -40.27 -25.94 -59.13
N ALA A 727 -39.06 -25.85 -59.66
CA ALA A 727 -37.88 -25.39 -58.92
C ALA A 727 -37.59 -23.90 -59.18
N ILE A 728 -37.04 -23.23 -58.16
CA ILE A 728 -36.34 -21.96 -58.27
C ILE A 728 -34.87 -22.27 -57.91
N ASP A 729 -33.99 -22.25 -58.91
CA ASP A 729 -32.60 -22.66 -58.75
C ASP A 729 -31.71 -21.54 -58.18
N PRO A 730 -30.62 -21.86 -57.47
CA PRO A 730 -29.68 -20.89 -56.93
C PRO A 730 -28.98 -20.01 -57.98
N GLY A 731 -28.77 -18.73 -57.65
CA GLY A 731 -27.79 -17.86 -58.33
C GLY A 731 -28.19 -17.27 -59.68
N THR A 732 -29.39 -17.57 -60.19
CA THR A 732 -29.97 -16.94 -61.39
C THR A 732 -31.48 -16.76 -61.24
N ILE A 733 -32.05 -15.76 -61.91
CA ILE A 733 -33.50 -15.64 -62.05
C ILE A 733 -34.04 -16.90 -62.75
N SER A 734 -34.91 -17.63 -62.07
CA SER A 734 -35.58 -18.83 -62.58
C SER A 734 -36.96 -18.45 -63.11
N GLU A 735 -37.21 -18.64 -64.40
CA GLU A 735 -38.54 -18.41 -64.98
C GLU A 735 -39.49 -19.57 -64.66
N SER A 736 -40.69 -19.25 -64.21
CA SER A 736 -41.74 -20.24 -63.93
C SER A 736 -42.21 -20.96 -65.20
N PRO A 737 -42.80 -22.17 -65.11
CA PRO A 737 -43.66 -22.66 -66.18
C PRO A 737 -44.81 -21.67 -66.46
N LYS A 738 -45.46 -21.76 -67.62
CA LYS A 738 -46.63 -20.94 -67.96
C LYS A 738 -47.82 -21.30 -67.04
N LEU A 739 -48.04 -20.48 -66.00
CA LEU A 739 -49.09 -20.65 -65.01
C LEU A 739 -50.45 -20.17 -65.57
N PRO A 740 -51.57 -20.88 -65.38
CA PRO A 740 -52.86 -20.51 -65.96
C PRO A 740 -53.53 -19.35 -65.22
N VAL A 741 -54.00 -18.34 -65.95
CA VAL A 741 -54.61 -17.12 -65.41
C VAL A 741 -56.10 -17.03 -65.80
N LYS A 742 -56.96 -16.89 -64.80
CA LYS A 742 -58.39 -16.60 -64.90
C LYS A 742 -58.59 -15.09 -64.87
N TRP A 743 -58.81 -14.48 -66.03
CA TRP A 743 -59.01 -13.03 -66.16
C TRP A 743 -60.33 -12.56 -65.53
N ALA A 744 -60.28 -11.43 -64.81
CA ALA A 744 -61.47 -10.76 -64.29
C ALA A 744 -62.12 -9.90 -65.41
N SER A 745 -62.78 -10.54 -66.38
CA SER A 745 -63.17 -9.97 -67.68
C SER A 745 -63.92 -8.63 -67.63
N ASP A 746 -64.77 -8.41 -66.62
CA ASP A 746 -65.56 -7.18 -66.48
C ASP A 746 -64.81 -6.04 -65.74
N SER A 747 -63.65 -6.33 -65.15
CA SER A 747 -62.97 -5.42 -64.23
C SER A 747 -62.29 -4.23 -64.92
N ILE A 748 -61.91 -3.25 -64.11
CA ILE A 748 -61.04 -2.13 -64.53
C ILE A 748 -59.61 -2.62 -64.77
N GLY A 749 -59.15 -3.59 -63.98
CA GLY A 749 -57.82 -4.18 -64.10
C GLY A 749 -57.60 -4.93 -65.41
N TYR A 750 -58.53 -5.82 -65.81
CA TYR A 750 -58.38 -6.56 -67.06
C TYR A 750 -58.37 -5.65 -68.30
N ARG A 751 -59.16 -4.56 -68.26
CA ARG A 751 -59.07 -3.48 -69.26
C ARG A 751 -57.68 -2.84 -69.29
N ALA A 752 -57.12 -2.47 -68.14
CA ALA A 752 -55.76 -1.90 -68.09
C ALA A 752 -54.69 -2.85 -68.65
N ILE A 753 -54.78 -4.16 -68.38
CA ILE A 753 -53.87 -5.16 -68.99
C ILE A 753 -54.04 -5.19 -70.52
N ARG A 754 -55.27 -5.32 -71.02
CA ARG A 754 -55.54 -5.36 -72.46
C ARG A 754 -55.08 -4.08 -73.18
N ASP A 755 -55.29 -2.93 -72.55
CA ASP A 755 -54.97 -1.62 -73.12
C ASP A 755 -53.46 -1.31 -73.03
N ALA A 756 -52.71 -2.06 -72.20
CA ALA A 756 -51.24 -2.05 -72.11
C ALA A 756 -50.55 -3.14 -72.99
N LEU A 757 -51.28 -3.81 -73.89
CA LEU A 757 -50.75 -4.87 -74.75
C LEU A 757 -49.56 -4.40 -75.60
N GLY A 758 -48.42 -5.10 -75.47
CA GLY A 758 -47.15 -4.76 -76.13
C GLY A 758 -46.24 -3.85 -75.30
N GLY A 759 -46.69 -3.40 -74.12
CA GLY A 759 -45.92 -2.59 -73.18
C GLY A 759 -45.70 -3.26 -71.82
N THR A 760 -45.40 -2.42 -70.83
CA THR A 760 -45.30 -2.78 -69.41
C THR A 760 -46.40 -2.10 -68.60
N LEU A 761 -46.89 -2.79 -67.58
CA LEU A 761 -47.83 -2.29 -66.59
C LEU A 761 -47.29 -2.62 -65.19
N LYS A 762 -47.42 -1.72 -64.22
CA LYS A 762 -47.10 -2.03 -62.83
C LYS A 762 -48.31 -2.65 -62.15
N LEU A 763 -48.13 -3.85 -61.59
CA LEU A 763 -49.17 -4.62 -60.92
C LEU A 763 -48.76 -4.97 -59.50
N ASP A 764 -49.74 -5.03 -58.60
CA ASP A 764 -49.56 -5.57 -57.26
C ASP A 764 -50.05 -7.02 -57.23
N GLY A 765 -49.36 -7.88 -56.48
CA GLY A 765 -49.68 -9.30 -56.35
C GLY A 765 -49.78 -9.75 -54.89
N GLN A 766 -50.71 -10.66 -54.63
CA GLN A 766 -50.80 -11.40 -53.37
C GLN A 766 -50.95 -12.88 -53.70
N ALA A 767 -50.15 -13.75 -53.09
CA ALA A 767 -50.19 -15.19 -53.32
C ALA A 767 -49.98 -16.01 -52.05
N VAL A 768 -50.77 -17.07 -51.90
CA VAL A 768 -50.50 -18.15 -50.95
C VAL A 768 -49.65 -19.19 -51.68
N VAL A 769 -48.45 -19.45 -51.18
CA VAL A 769 -47.47 -20.34 -51.83
C VAL A 769 -47.05 -21.44 -50.87
N ASN A 770 -47.30 -22.69 -51.25
CA ASN A 770 -46.76 -23.85 -50.57
C ASN A 770 -45.38 -24.15 -51.15
N ILE A 771 -44.32 -23.97 -50.36
CA ILE A 771 -42.93 -24.26 -50.76
C ILE A 771 -42.34 -25.38 -49.93
N SER A 772 -41.36 -26.11 -50.50
CA SER A 772 -40.48 -26.99 -49.74
C SER A 772 -39.01 -26.71 -50.02
N ILE A 773 -38.22 -26.67 -48.95
CA ILE A 773 -36.78 -26.45 -48.97
C ILE A 773 -36.12 -27.73 -48.44
N GLY A 774 -35.64 -28.57 -49.36
CA GLY A 774 -35.28 -29.95 -49.03
C GLY A 774 -36.54 -30.75 -48.60
N LYS A 775 -36.56 -31.24 -47.36
CA LYS A 775 -37.72 -31.93 -46.75
C LYS A 775 -38.67 -30.98 -46.02
N PHE A 776 -38.20 -29.81 -45.61
CA PHE A 776 -38.96 -28.85 -44.81
C PHE A 776 -40.01 -28.17 -45.69
N SER A 777 -41.28 -28.20 -45.28
CA SER A 777 -42.40 -27.72 -46.10
C SER A 777 -43.23 -26.69 -45.33
N LEU A 778 -43.58 -25.59 -46.00
CA LEU A 778 -44.22 -24.45 -45.35
C LEU A 778 -45.12 -23.66 -46.32
N GLN A 779 -46.12 -22.99 -45.76
CA GLN A 779 -47.06 -22.14 -46.49
C GLN A 779 -46.74 -20.67 -46.19
N LEU A 780 -46.55 -19.85 -47.23
CA LEU A 780 -46.27 -18.42 -47.12
C LEU A 780 -47.38 -17.58 -47.75
N ASN A 781 -47.60 -16.39 -47.18
CA ASN A 781 -48.39 -15.34 -47.80
C ASN A 781 -47.42 -14.30 -48.39
N ILE A 782 -47.13 -14.41 -49.68
CA ILE A 782 -46.24 -13.48 -50.37
C ILE A 782 -47.05 -12.31 -50.91
N THR A 783 -46.63 -11.09 -50.60
CA THR A 783 -47.11 -9.87 -51.25
C THR A 783 -45.98 -9.22 -52.04
N ALA A 784 -46.30 -8.65 -53.18
CA ALA A 784 -45.32 -7.98 -54.04
C ALA A 784 -45.98 -6.76 -54.69
N ALA A 785 -45.42 -5.57 -54.48
CA ALA A 785 -46.00 -4.32 -54.95
C ALA A 785 -45.31 -3.81 -56.21
N SER A 786 -46.07 -3.25 -57.15
CA SER A 786 -45.57 -2.53 -58.33
C SER A 786 -44.59 -3.32 -59.24
N ILE A 787 -44.79 -4.64 -59.36
CA ILE A 787 -44.03 -5.54 -60.24
C ILE A 787 -44.14 -5.04 -61.69
N ASP A 788 -43.00 -4.84 -62.35
CA ASP A 788 -42.98 -4.53 -63.78
C ASP A 788 -43.44 -5.74 -64.59
N SER A 789 -44.65 -5.64 -65.13
CA SER A 789 -45.38 -6.73 -65.76
C SER A 789 -45.48 -6.49 -67.27
N HIS A 790 -44.79 -7.30 -68.07
CA HIS A 790 -44.85 -7.24 -69.54
C HIS A 790 -46.15 -7.87 -70.05
N ILE A 791 -46.91 -7.16 -70.89
CA ILE A 791 -48.14 -7.71 -71.48
C ILE A 791 -47.86 -8.13 -72.94
N ARG A 792 -47.95 -9.43 -73.22
CA ARG A 792 -47.67 -10.03 -74.53
C ARG A 792 -48.90 -10.75 -75.10
N ILE A 793 -48.90 -10.94 -76.42
CA ILE A 793 -49.94 -11.73 -77.13
C ILE A 793 -49.74 -13.22 -76.83
N PHE A 794 -48.50 -13.70 -76.97
CA PHE A 794 -48.05 -15.09 -76.85
C PHE A 794 -46.97 -15.24 -75.80
#